data_AF-A0A6J6HBR8-F1
#
_entry.id   AF-A0A6J6HBR8-F1
#
_cell.length_a   1.000
_cell.length_b   1.000
_cell.length_c   1.000
_cell.angle_alpha   90.00
_cell.angle_beta   90.00
_cell.angle_gamma   90.00
#
_symmetry.space_group_name_H-M   'P 1'
#
loop_
_entity.id
_entity.type
_entity.pdbx_description
1 polymer ?
#
loop_
_entity_poly.entity_id
_entity_poly.type
_entity_poly.pdbx_seq_one_letter_code
_entity_poly.pdbx_strand_id
1 'polypeptide(L)'
;MAKGIKRGIKTSGLKVRHAVALLACAAIGASVLVATPARTDAATPTAIVGRDFAVRYSNNVNGQIAIAANTMVQCPLSTPDPVNNAGCAGARAGTNARNNNSFDMKWVDVDSDPSTFDSTSANLAIPAGGRVLFAGLYWTGIQKKGDLISGSNGYVGTPLNPPDASAIGRVKLMTPNEVDYRTVVASQIDLGPISVGSGYGSFADVTGLVSESGPGTYTVADVQTGTGGNIGAGWSLVVAYADPSEPLRNLSVFDGLKVVSSSNYIDIPLSGFKTPSTGTVRTTMGVVAAEGDAGATGDYLTLNNQLLTDAVHPSNNTENSTIANRGSLVTTKNPNWANQLGYDSSLFTVDGVLPNGATTAIFRAKTTSDTYAPQAVTFATELFSPQVDLQKTATISGDAEPGATIHYEITATNNGVGVATNVELDDPIPAGTTLSAGPTVTNGLGNATLVGGTVTARLGAGANPTSGGTLAPAASATVSFDVVIDGDRPLGDVIENLATLGFVSPDLGLPISTVAAASVTVVYPDPGVTKTLRSSSNNDYTFDLVVTNEGTIPTVGPVTLADTLGINHGSFTIGGPGWTCASGGTQSPCTRSDTLAPGDSYPALTVVAAFAPGLSVENDATVSGGGQPTDAASLALLNDNSSATAGLSPSAELSINKSAVLDIVDVGELAAFRIQIRNNGPSAAVNAVLTDSLPAGLEFVEASTPQGSCTEAPGGGGAEIVTCALGSLEVGDDVLVIVTTRPNASVAGETLINTASVTSDITVVPATDTATVEVRAATDLALDKTASVAVANPDDTLNYTVTATNIGSQSAEELEIVDAVPSAMGASSLVATPSSGGTCTITDNVVSCLWPGATAPTGVRSVAIDATVNSVVSAIDRDALNEAVVSTLTTDLNPSNDSASALVQILPLADLQITASGGGIVAPGGSAVFTFTVVNNGPSSATSPDLVITIPAGLEVSGLPAFCSAAANILSCSLDSMDSGATFAVEIGVFSASAPIGTVLEAEASVESAVDDPIPDNNYDVTPLTTTAPPVIDAVEPPSGPETGGISVTITGDGLTTETTVALGGSPCTPVIFMTSNELICTAGPHEPGVVDVVVTNADGQSATLPSAFTYTKTPDGEPVSPVVNPSFTG
;
A
#
# COMPACT_ATOMS: atom_id res chain seq x y z
N MET A 1 19.69 -60.58 -12.97
CA MET A 1 20.09 -60.57 -14.41
C MET A 1 19.95 -59.12 -14.85
N ALA A 2 20.91 -58.35 -15.35
CA ALA A 2 22.32 -58.50 -15.74
C ALA A 2 23.05 -57.18 -15.33
N LYS A 3 24.24 -57.18 -14.69
CA LYS A 3 25.58 -57.01 -15.28
C LYS A 3 25.59 -56.21 -16.59
N GLY A 4 26.33 -55.13 -16.81
CA GLY A 4 27.41 -54.41 -16.12
C GLY A 4 27.92 -53.35 -17.13
N ILE A 5 28.62 -52.30 -16.69
CA ILE A 5 30.02 -52.02 -17.05
C ILE A 5 30.58 -51.03 -16.02
N LYS A 6 31.71 -51.42 -15.43
CA LYS A 6 32.65 -50.61 -14.65
C LYS A 6 33.83 -50.20 -15.54
N ARG A 7 34.33 -48.97 -15.37
CA ARG A 7 35.75 -48.54 -15.31
C ARG A 7 35.74 -46.99 -15.35
N GLY A 8 36.33 -46.20 -14.45
CA GLY A 8 37.19 -46.43 -13.29
C GLY A 8 38.29 -45.35 -13.23
N ILE A 9 38.72 -44.99 -12.00
CA ILE A 9 39.94 -44.22 -11.56
C ILE A 9 39.62 -42.79 -11.08
N LYS A 10 39.43 -42.56 -9.76
CA LYS A 10 40.40 -42.17 -8.66
C LYS A 10 40.80 -40.69 -8.78
N THR A 11 40.86 -39.83 -7.76
CA THR A 11 40.94 -39.81 -6.28
C THR A 11 40.74 -38.32 -5.92
N SER A 12 40.11 -37.88 -4.82
CA SER A 12 40.63 -37.85 -3.45
C SER A 12 39.54 -37.33 -2.51
N GLY A 13 39.45 -37.90 -1.31
CA GLY A 13 38.46 -37.51 -0.33
C GLY A 13 38.85 -36.27 0.47
N LEU A 14 37.86 -35.43 0.73
CA LEU A 14 37.79 -34.65 1.97
C LEU A 14 36.35 -34.75 2.47
N LYS A 15 36.15 -35.46 3.59
CA LYS A 15 34.92 -35.38 4.37
C LYS A 15 35.03 -34.15 5.25
N VAL A 16 34.20 -33.14 5.01
CA VAL A 16 33.76 -32.23 6.07
C VAL A 16 32.25 -32.17 5.99
N ARG A 17 31.61 -32.54 7.10
CA ARG A 17 30.19 -32.37 7.34
C ARG A 17 29.94 -30.88 7.51
N HIS A 18 29.11 -30.30 6.66
CA HIS A 18 28.25 -29.18 7.03
C HIS A 18 26.83 -29.56 6.64
N ALA A 19 26.02 -29.85 7.66
CA ALA A 19 24.62 -29.49 7.65
C ALA A 19 24.56 -27.95 7.53
N VAL A 20 23.48 -27.35 7.05
CA VAL A 20 22.39 -26.94 7.94
C VAL A 20 21.14 -26.68 7.10
N ALA A 21 20.06 -27.31 7.58
CA ALA A 21 18.66 -26.91 7.56
C ALA A 21 18.21 -25.83 6.55
N LEU A 22 17.69 -26.30 5.41
CA LEU A 22 16.48 -25.72 4.84
C LEU A 22 15.29 -26.46 5.46
N LEU A 23 14.66 -25.91 6.49
CA LEU A 23 13.22 -26.05 6.74
C LEU A 23 12.80 -25.14 7.90
N ALA A 24 11.63 -24.54 7.72
CA ALA A 24 10.87 -23.73 8.68
C ALA A 24 11.25 -22.24 8.77
N CYS A 25 10.94 -21.50 7.72
CA CYS A 25 10.07 -20.34 7.92
C CYS A 25 8.73 -20.67 7.28
N ALA A 26 7.84 -21.21 8.12
CA ALA A 26 6.42 -21.12 7.89
C ALA A 26 6.08 -19.63 7.77
N ALA A 27 5.34 -19.30 6.72
CA ALA A 27 4.73 -18.02 6.50
C ALA A 27 4.00 -17.54 7.77
N ILE A 28 4.57 -16.54 8.44
CA ILE A 28 3.81 -15.55 9.18
C ILE A 28 3.72 -14.38 8.20
N GLY A 29 2.89 -14.55 7.17
CA GLY A 29 2.60 -13.52 6.19
C GLY A 29 1.96 -12.34 6.91
N ALA A 30 2.76 -11.29 7.11
CA ALA A 30 2.28 -9.99 7.50
C ALA A 30 1.76 -9.30 6.24
N SER A 31 0.44 -9.34 6.08
CA SER A 31 -0.31 -8.65 5.04
C SER A 31 -0.01 -7.14 5.07
N VAL A 32 0.57 -6.59 4.00
CA VAL A 32 0.60 -5.15 3.76
C VAL A 32 -0.40 -4.89 2.63
N LEU A 33 -1.68 -4.75 2.98
CA LEU A 33 -2.74 -4.43 2.04
C LEU A 33 -2.70 -2.92 1.72
N VAL A 34 -2.10 -2.50 0.60
CA VAL A 34 -2.29 -1.15 0.02
C VAL A 34 -3.60 -1.13 -0.82
N ALA A 35 -4.76 -1.22 -0.18
CA ALA A 35 -6.05 -1.01 -0.85
C ALA A 35 -6.28 0.49 -1.14
N THR A 36 -6.46 0.84 -2.41
CA THR A 36 -7.04 2.10 -2.89
C THR A 36 -8.55 1.86 -3.12
N PRO A 37 -9.49 2.58 -2.47
CA PRO A 37 -10.85 2.05 -2.33
C PRO A 37 -11.78 2.16 -3.54
N ALA A 38 -12.32 1.01 -3.92
CA ALA A 38 -13.51 0.75 -4.70
C ALA A 38 -14.70 1.13 -3.86
N ARG A 39 -15.52 1.97 -4.49
CA ARG A 39 -16.82 2.37 -4.02
C ARG A 39 -17.74 1.16 -4.05
N THR A 40 -17.78 0.43 -2.95
CA THR A 40 -18.62 -0.75 -2.79
C THR A 40 -19.76 -0.39 -1.87
N ASP A 41 -20.97 -0.32 -2.39
CA ASP A 41 -22.12 -0.28 -1.51
C ASP A 41 -22.14 -1.58 -0.69
N ALA A 42 -22.13 -1.31 0.61
CA ALA A 42 -21.99 -2.24 1.70
C ALA A 42 -23.31 -2.99 1.88
N ALA A 43 -23.23 -4.30 2.12
CA ALA A 43 -24.33 -5.01 2.73
C ALA A 43 -24.80 -4.24 3.96
N THR A 44 -26.11 -4.00 4.06
CA THR A 44 -26.69 -3.26 5.18
C THR A 44 -26.25 -3.94 6.48
N PRO A 45 -25.45 -3.28 7.33
CA PRO A 45 -24.84 -3.93 8.49
C PRO A 45 -25.92 -4.46 9.43
N THR A 46 -25.82 -5.73 9.82
CA THR A 46 -26.73 -6.31 10.82
C THR A 46 -26.44 -5.70 12.18
N ALA A 47 -27.46 -5.16 12.83
CA ALA A 47 -27.32 -4.49 14.12
C ALA A 47 -27.02 -5.50 15.24
N ILE A 48 -25.91 -5.33 15.97
CA ILE A 48 -25.47 -6.26 17.03
C ILE A 48 -25.73 -5.67 18.41
N VAL A 49 -26.44 -6.40 19.26
CA VAL A 49 -26.71 -5.94 20.64
C VAL A 49 -25.50 -6.19 21.54
N GLY A 50 -24.96 -5.11 22.14
CA GLY A 50 -23.94 -5.19 23.20
C GLY A 50 -22.62 -5.86 22.80
N ARG A 51 -22.12 -5.57 21.59
CA ARG A 51 -20.90 -6.16 21.02
C ARG A 51 -19.67 -5.97 21.92
N ASP A 52 -18.86 -7.02 22.06
CA ASP A 52 -17.57 -6.97 22.74
C ASP A 52 -16.56 -6.13 21.95
N PHE A 53 -15.63 -5.48 22.67
CA PHE A 53 -14.56 -4.74 22.03
C PHE A 53 -13.58 -5.69 21.36
N ALA A 54 -13.26 -5.41 20.10
CA ALA A 54 -12.24 -6.12 19.34
C ALA A 54 -11.26 -5.13 18.75
N VAL A 55 -10.05 -5.59 18.40
CA VAL A 55 -9.10 -4.77 17.66
C VAL A 55 -9.64 -4.53 16.25
N ARG A 56 -9.78 -3.26 15.89
CA ARG A 56 -10.20 -2.78 14.57
C ARG A 56 -9.00 -2.53 13.67
N TYR A 57 -7.95 -1.96 14.25
CA TYR A 57 -6.73 -1.58 13.55
C TYR A 57 -5.54 -1.73 14.50
N SER A 58 -4.41 -2.26 14.02
CA SER A 58 -3.14 -2.21 14.74
C SER A 58 -1.95 -2.14 13.77
N ASN A 59 -1.00 -1.25 14.03
CA ASN A 59 0.21 -1.12 13.23
C ASN A 59 1.40 -0.57 14.04
N ASN A 60 2.62 -0.97 13.68
CA ASN A 60 3.86 -0.49 14.30
C ASN A 60 4.55 0.50 13.36
N VAL A 61 4.48 1.79 13.67
CA VAL A 61 4.94 2.85 12.77
C VAL A 61 5.28 4.12 13.54
N ASN A 62 6.18 4.94 13.01
CA ASN A 62 6.36 6.32 13.47
C ASN A 62 5.06 7.09 13.22
N GLY A 63 4.32 7.44 14.27
CA GLY A 63 2.95 7.96 14.09
C GLY A 63 2.16 8.14 15.38
N GLN A 64 0.91 8.58 15.26
CA GLN A 64 0.02 8.88 16.40
C GLN A 64 -1.47 8.74 15.99
N ILE A 65 -2.37 8.82 16.97
CA ILE A 65 -3.82 8.86 16.79
C ILE A 65 -4.36 10.26 17.06
N ALA A 66 -5.11 10.81 16.09
CA ALA A 66 -5.85 12.06 16.19
C ALA A 66 -7.36 11.78 16.24
N ILE A 67 -8.12 12.66 16.90
CA ILE A 67 -9.58 12.57 16.97
C ILE A 67 -10.20 13.95 16.69
N ALA A 68 -11.19 13.99 15.80
CA ALA A 68 -12.10 15.11 15.62
C ALA A 68 -13.51 14.67 16.02
N ALA A 69 -14.24 15.46 16.81
CA ALA A 69 -15.54 15.03 17.34
C ALA A 69 -16.45 16.22 17.65
N ASN A 70 -17.76 15.99 17.66
CA ASN A 70 -18.74 16.98 18.15
C ASN A 70 -20.09 16.35 18.56
N THR A 71 -20.89 17.09 19.33
CA THR A 71 -22.27 16.74 19.72
C THR A 71 -23.27 17.04 18.61
N MET A 72 -24.38 16.32 18.54
CA MET A 72 -25.47 16.57 17.56
C MET A 72 -26.71 17.24 18.18
N VAL A 73 -26.73 17.40 19.51
CA VAL A 73 -27.89 17.95 20.25
C VAL A 73 -27.51 19.13 21.12
N GLN A 74 -28.50 19.96 21.41
CA GLN A 74 -28.35 21.18 22.21
C GLN A 74 -29.54 21.42 23.12
N CYS A 75 -29.29 21.98 24.30
CA CYS A 75 -30.34 22.74 24.99
C CYS A 75 -30.54 24.07 24.26
N PRO A 76 -31.74 24.52 23.88
CA PRO A 76 -31.94 25.78 23.15
C PRO A 76 -31.91 27.03 24.08
N LEU A 77 -31.36 28.15 23.58
CA LEU A 77 -31.38 29.44 24.32
C LEU A 77 -32.69 30.24 24.13
N SER A 78 -33.47 29.92 23.09
CA SER A 78 -34.60 30.72 22.62
C SER A 78 -35.97 30.02 22.72
N THR A 79 -36.09 28.85 23.37
CA THR A 79 -37.42 28.23 23.55
C THR A 79 -38.32 29.05 24.50
N PRO A 80 -39.66 28.88 24.44
CA PRO A 80 -40.63 29.71 25.15
C PRO A 80 -40.59 29.66 26.68
N ASP A 81 -39.75 28.82 27.31
CA ASP A 81 -39.61 28.75 28.77
C ASP A 81 -38.28 29.33 29.30
N PRO A 82 -38.26 30.59 29.79
CA PRO A 82 -37.06 31.20 30.34
C PRO A 82 -36.55 30.53 31.62
N VAL A 83 -37.33 29.73 32.37
CA VAL A 83 -36.86 29.12 33.65
C VAL A 83 -36.01 27.86 33.41
N ASN A 84 -36.46 26.99 32.51
CA ASN A 84 -35.66 25.83 32.10
C ASN A 84 -34.45 26.26 31.27
N ASN A 85 -34.59 27.30 30.43
CA ASN A 85 -33.48 27.82 29.60
C ASN A 85 -32.47 28.72 30.34
N ALA A 86 -32.83 29.31 31.49
CA ALA A 86 -31.94 30.20 32.25
C ALA A 86 -30.59 29.56 32.62
N GLY A 87 -30.53 28.22 32.66
CA GLY A 87 -29.30 27.46 32.90
C GLY A 87 -28.57 26.98 31.65
N CYS A 88 -29.17 27.04 30.46
CA CYS A 88 -28.61 26.41 29.26
C CYS A 88 -27.31 27.08 28.78
N ALA A 89 -27.24 28.42 28.79
CA ALA A 89 -26.01 29.14 28.45
C ALA A 89 -24.84 28.72 29.35
N GLY A 90 -25.12 28.56 30.65
CA GLY A 90 -24.12 28.08 31.60
C GLY A 90 -23.78 26.61 31.42
N ALA A 91 -24.75 25.75 31.06
CA ALA A 91 -24.53 24.34 30.77
C ALA A 91 -23.61 24.15 29.57
N ARG A 92 -23.91 24.77 28.42
CA ARG A 92 -23.05 24.77 27.20
C ARG A 92 -21.64 25.29 27.49
N ALA A 93 -21.52 26.30 28.35
CA ALA A 93 -20.23 26.85 28.78
C ALA A 93 -19.50 25.99 29.85
N GLY A 94 -20.11 24.92 30.36
CA GLY A 94 -19.54 24.09 31.43
C GLY A 94 -19.46 24.79 32.80
N THR A 95 -20.25 25.85 33.01
CA THR A 95 -20.23 26.68 34.23
C THR A 95 -21.31 26.32 35.25
N ASN A 96 -22.20 25.39 34.93
CA ASN A 96 -23.15 24.80 35.88
C ASN A 96 -23.35 23.31 35.60
N ALA A 97 -23.94 22.61 36.57
CA ALA A 97 -24.12 21.16 36.57
C ALA A 97 -25.42 20.68 35.89
N ARG A 98 -26.08 21.50 35.06
CA ARG A 98 -27.26 21.03 34.31
C ARG A 98 -26.80 20.25 33.08
N ASN A 99 -27.54 19.19 32.79
CA ASN A 99 -27.26 18.19 31.76
C ASN A 99 -28.44 18.07 30.77
N ASN A 100 -28.28 17.21 29.75
CA ASN A 100 -29.30 16.90 28.75
C ASN A 100 -30.63 16.40 29.35
N ASN A 101 -30.63 15.88 30.59
CA ASN A 101 -31.84 15.50 31.35
C ASN A 101 -32.74 16.69 31.74
N SER A 102 -32.15 17.90 31.82
CA SER A 102 -32.82 19.08 32.36
C SER A 102 -33.46 19.99 31.30
N PHE A 103 -33.29 19.66 30.02
CA PHE A 103 -33.65 20.55 28.91
C PHE A 103 -34.50 19.85 27.85
N ASP A 104 -35.39 20.61 27.20
CA ASP A 104 -36.03 20.18 25.96
C ASP A 104 -34.99 20.24 24.83
N MET A 105 -34.15 19.19 24.73
CA MET A 105 -33.05 19.14 23.77
C MET A 105 -33.57 19.26 22.33
N LYS A 106 -32.79 19.90 21.47
CA LYS A 106 -33.04 20.09 20.04
C LYS A 106 -31.81 19.70 19.24
N TRP A 107 -32.00 19.41 17.97
CA TRP A 107 -30.92 19.20 17.03
C TRP A 107 -30.04 20.44 16.89
N VAL A 108 -28.75 20.23 16.69
CA VAL A 108 -27.82 21.27 16.25
C VAL A 108 -27.79 21.28 14.74
N ASP A 109 -27.88 22.45 14.14
CA ASP A 109 -27.71 22.65 12.70
C ASP A 109 -26.81 23.88 12.53
N VAL A 110 -25.60 23.68 12.01
CA VAL A 110 -24.56 24.72 11.89
C VAL A 110 -24.39 25.26 10.48
N ASP A 111 -25.00 24.64 9.49
CA ASP A 111 -24.86 24.98 8.07
C ASP A 111 -26.18 25.43 7.43
N SER A 112 -27.33 25.17 8.08
CA SER A 112 -28.67 25.52 7.59
C SER A 112 -28.99 24.92 6.23
N ASP A 113 -28.37 23.79 5.88
CA ASP A 113 -28.66 23.06 4.66
C ASP A 113 -30.05 22.38 4.79
N PRO A 114 -31.02 22.70 3.91
CA PRO A 114 -32.38 22.17 4.02
C PRO A 114 -32.47 20.66 3.74
N SER A 115 -31.41 20.04 3.21
CA SER A 115 -31.34 18.61 3.01
C SER A 115 -30.97 17.84 4.28
N THR A 116 -30.47 18.51 5.31
CA THR A 116 -30.07 17.92 6.61
C THR A 116 -30.98 18.41 7.73
N PHE A 117 -31.20 17.60 8.77
CA PHE A 117 -31.97 18.03 9.94
C PHE A 117 -31.11 18.35 11.17
N ASP A 118 -29.89 17.81 11.20
CA ASP A 118 -28.86 18.14 12.17
C ASP A 118 -27.47 18.14 11.49
N SER A 119 -26.54 18.96 11.95
CA SER A 119 -25.20 19.10 11.41
C SER A 119 -24.24 19.74 12.42
N THR A 120 -23.03 19.20 12.56
CA THR A 120 -21.92 19.81 13.31
C THR A 120 -20.57 19.52 12.69
N SER A 121 -19.55 20.34 12.99
CA SER A 121 -18.20 20.17 12.43
C SER A 121 -17.08 20.18 13.47
N ALA A 122 -15.95 19.56 13.14
CA ALA A 122 -14.72 19.57 13.92
C ALA A 122 -13.48 19.49 13.02
N ASN A 123 -12.40 20.12 13.46
CA ASN A 123 -11.12 20.10 12.75
C ASN A 123 -10.28 18.88 13.13
N LEU A 124 -9.88 18.11 12.12
CA LEU A 124 -8.89 17.04 12.23
C LEU A 124 -7.49 17.62 12.05
N ALA A 125 -6.68 17.54 13.11
CA ALA A 125 -5.28 17.97 13.08
C ALA A 125 -4.34 16.77 12.85
N ILE A 126 -3.61 16.81 11.74
CA ILE A 126 -2.50 15.89 11.40
C ILE A 126 -1.30 16.78 10.99
N PRO A 127 -0.06 16.45 11.40
CA PRO A 127 1.13 17.17 10.95
C PRO A 127 1.27 17.20 9.41
N ALA A 128 1.93 18.24 8.89
CA ALA A 128 2.19 18.34 7.46
C ALA A 128 3.15 17.22 7.00
N GLY A 129 2.76 16.49 5.95
CA GLY A 129 3.49 15.31 5.48
C GLY A 129 3.09 14.00 6.17
N GLY A 130 2.17 14.05 7.15
CA GLY A 130 1.59 12.85 7.75
C GLY A 130 0.70 12.09 6.76
N ARG A 131 0.85 10.75 6.72
CA ARG A 131 0.07 9.84 5.88
C ARG A 131 -0.99 9.13 6.73
N VAL A 132 -2.25 9.25 6.34
CA VAL A 132 -3.36 8.52 6.97
C VAL A 132 -3.20 7.03 6.71
N LEU A 133 -3.32 6.21 7.77
CA LEU A 133 -3.24 4.74 7.70
C LEU A 133 -4.59 4.08 7.97
N PHE A 134 -5.39 4.72 8.81
CA PHE A 134 -6.74 4.29 9.17
C PHE A 134 -7.56 5.51 9.60
N ALA A 135 -8.81 5.60 9.16
CA ALA A 135 -9.77 6.58 9.66
C ALA A 135 -11.14 5.93 9.86
N GLY A 136 -11.58 5.89 11.12
CA GLY A 136 -12.90 5.38 11.51
C GLY A 136 -13.84 6.51 11.90
N LEU A 137 -14.99 6.61 11.23
CA LEU A 137 -16.07 7.51 11.64
C LEU A 137 -17.05 6.75 12.54
N TYR A 138 -17.18 7.21 13.78
CA TYR A 138 -18.11 6.68 14.78
C TYR A 138 -19.21 7.71 15.02
N TRP A 139 -20.47 7.27 15.09
CA TRP A 139 -21.57 8.14 15.51
C TRP A 139 -22.56 7.38 16.39
N THR A 140 -23.18 8.09 17.31
CA THR A 140 -24.16 7.55 18.25
C THR A 140 -25.35 8.48 18.37
N GLY A 141 -26.54 7.89 18.47
CA GLY A 141 -27.77 8.61 18.78
C GLY A 141 -28.74 7.78 19.63
N ILE A 142 -29.71 8.46 20.24
CA ILE A 142 -30.81 7.83 20.97
C ILE A 142 -32.09 7.93 20.14
N GLN A 143 -32.62 6.78 19.70
CA GLN A 143 -33.65 6.72 18.66
C GLN A 143 -35.07 7.07 19.11
N LYS A 144 -35.33 7.17 20.41
CA LYS A 144 -36.67 7.52 20.90
C LYS A 144 -36.71 9.01 21.23
N LYS A 145 -37.87 9.62 21.05
CA LYS A 145 -38.13 10.91 21.67
C LYS A 145 -37.88 10.84 23.17
N GLY A 146 -37.23 11.87 23.68
CA GLY A 146 -36.87 12.00 25.07
C GLY A 146 -38.06 12.33 25.97
N ASP A 147 -37.74 12.56 27.23
CA ASP A 147 -38.72 12.90 28.25
C ASP A 147 -39.40 14.23 27.96
N LEU A 148 -40.67 14.31 28.32
CA LEU A 148 -41.47 15.53 28.21
C LEU A 148 -41.01 16.53 29.27
N ILE A 149 -40.30 17.57 28.85
CA ILE A 149 -39.91 18.66 29.74
C ILE A 149 -41.05 19.66 29.88
N SER A 150 -41.55 19.82 31.11
CA SER A 150 -42.59 20.80 31.45
C SER A 150 -41.99 22.00 32.18
N GLY A 151 -42.29 23.19 31.67
CA GLY A 151 -41.86 24.47 32.17
C GLY A 151 -42.71 25.01 33.30
N SER A 152 -42.11 25.86 34.14
CA SER A 152 -42.82 26.50 35.25
C SER A 152 -43.85 27.54 34.78
N ASN A 153 -43.76 27.99 33.51
CA ASN A 153 -44.69 28.90 32.85
C ASN A 153 -45.81 28.18 32.07
N GLY A 154 -45.92 26.86 32.19
CA GLY A 154 -46.90 26.06 31.45
C GLY A 154 -46.47 25.71 30.02
N TYR A 155 -45.24 26.07 29.59
CA TYR A 155 -44.63 25.50 28.39
C TYR A 155 -44.49 23.99 28.56
N VAL A 156 -44.82 23.25 27.51
CA VAL A 156 -44.61 21.80 27.46
C VAL A 156 -43.82 21.56 26.19
N GLY A 157 -42.62 20.98 26.35
CA GLY A 157 -41.79 20.61 25.21
C GLY A 157 -42.53 19.68 24.26
N THR A 158 -42.08 19.63 23.02
CA THR A 158 -42.61 18.70 22.01
C THR A 158 -41.50 17.77 21.55
N PRO A 159 -41.16 16.74 22.34
CA PRO A 159 -40.19 15.73 21.95
C PRO A 159 -40.59 15.06 20.63
N LEU A 160 -39.64 15.00 19.72
CA LEU A 160 -39.75 14.35 18.41
C LEU A 160 -38.86 13.10 18.39
N ASN A 161 -39.32 12.09 17.65
CA ASN A 161 -38.46 10.99 17.22
C ASN A 161 -37.44 11.52 16.18
N PRO A 162 -36.34 10.80 15.92
CA PRO A 162 -35.53 11.05 14.73
C PRO A 162 -36.41 11.02 13.47
N PRO A 163 -36.06 11.82 12.44
CA PRO A 163 -36.83 11.84 11.19
C PRO A 163 -36.93 10.47 10.52
N ASP A 164 -35.87 9.68 10.58
CA ASP A 164 -35.84 8.31 10.06
C ASP A 164 -35.12 7.35 11.05
N ALA A 165 -35.89 6.76 11.94
CA ALA A 165 -35.37 5.82 12.93
C ALA A 165 -34.74 4.55 12.33
N SER A 166 -34.99 4.25 11.04
CA SER A 166 -34.41 3.09 10.35
C SER A 166 -33.02 3.39 9.77
N ALA A 167 -32.71 4.66 9.51
CA ALA A 167 -31.48 5.10 8.85
C ALA A 167 -30.27 5.29 9.79
N ILE A 168 -30.20 4.61 10.93
CA ILE A 168 -29.11 4.79 11.92
C ILE A 168 -27.73 4.37 11.40
N GLY A 169 -27.70 3.55 10.35
CA GLY A 169 -26.51 3.18 9.61
C GLY A 169 -26.08 4.19 8.56
N ARG A 170 -26.71 5.37 8.46
CA ARG A 170 -26.41 6.37 7.44
C ARG A 170 -26.23 7.74 8.08
N VAL A 171 -25.19 8.44 7.66
CA VAL A 171 -24.96 9.86 7.98
C VAL A 171 -24.51 10.57 6.71
N LYS A 172 -24.53 11.90 6.73
CA LYS A 172 -23.88 12.71 5.71
C LYS A 172 -22.57 13.24 6.24
N LEU A 173 -21.54 13.19 5.40
CA LEU A 173 -20.21 13.71 5.68
C LEU A 173 -19.86 14.76 4.63
N MET A 174 -19.26 15.87 5.05
CA MET A 174 -18.62 16.85 4.18
C MET A 174 -17.15 16.93 4.62
N THR A 175 -16.24 16.64 3.70
CA THR A 175 -14.80 16.64 3.99
C THR A 175 -14.18 18.03 3.78
N PRO A 176 -12.93 18.26 4.19
CA PRO A 176 -12.26 19.53 3.94
C PRO A 176 -12.25 19.92 2.47
N ASN A 177 -12.57 21.20 2.19
CA ASN A 177 -12.60 21.80 0.86
C ASN A 177 -13.77 21.36 -0.05
N GLU A 178 -14.70 20.54 0.45
CA GLU A 178 -15.95 20.24 -0.22
C GLU A 178 -17.05 21.22 0.17
N VAL A 179 -18.05 21.35 -0.70
CA VAL A 179 -19.24 22.19 -0.48
C VAL A 179 -20.53 21.39 -0.42
N ASP A 180 -20.49 20.11 -0.84
CA ASP A 180 -21.64 19.21 -0.90
C ASP A 180 -21.43 18.02 0.03
N TYR A 181 -22.53 17.49 0.57
CA TYR A 181 -22.51 16.29 1.40
C TYR A 181 -22.43 15.01 0.57
N ARG A 182 -21.69 14.03 1.09
CA ARG A 182 -21.72 12.63 0.67
C ARG A 182 -22.41 11.78 1.72
N THR A 183 -23.19 10.79 1.30
CA THR A 183 -23.72 9.81 2.26
C THR A 183 -22.63 8.81 2.62
N VAL A 184 -22.45 8.58 3.92
CA VAL A 184 -21.59 7.54 4.47
C VAL A 184 -22.47 6.47 5.09
N VAL A 185 -22.22 5.22 4.71
CA VAL A 185 -22.95 4.05 5.21
C VAL A 185 -22.06 3.32 6.20
N ALA A 186 -22.65 2.94 7.35
CA ALA A 186 -21.98 2.16 8.37
C ALA A 186 -21.62 0.78 7.82
N SER A 187 -20.44 0.30 8.19
CA SER A 187 -20.05 -1.11 8.05
C SER A 187 -20.40 -1.93 9.30
N GLN A 188 -20.67 -1.25 10.43
CA GLN A 188 -21.06 -1.88 11.69
C GLN A 188 -22.09 -1.00 12.41
N ILE A 189 -23.16 -1.64 12.91
CA ILE A 189 -24.15 -1.02 13.79
C ILE A 189 -24.23 -1.84 15.06
N ASP A 190 -24.12 -1.18 16.19
CA ASP A 190 -24.24 -1.77 17.51
C ASP A 190 -25.43 -1.15 18.25
N LEU A 191 -26.30 -1.98 18.82
CA LEU A 191 -27.46 -1.55 19.59
C LEU A 191 -27.17 -1.64 21.09
N GLY A 192 -27.60 -0.62 21.83
CA GLY A 192 -27.46 -0.59 23.28
C GLY A 192 -28.68 0.05 23.93
N PRO A 193 -29.10 -0.40 25.13
CA PRO A 193 -30.11 0.32 25.89
C PRO A 193 -29.50 1.60 26.52
N ILE A 194 -28.94 2.49 25.71
CA ILE A 194 -28.36 3.76 26.17
C ILE A 194 -29.51 4.61 26.72
N SER A 195 -29.41 4.95 28.01
CA SER A 195 -30.37 5.72 28.81
C SER A 195 -31.85 5.24 28.71
N VAL A 196 -32.61 5.68 27.71
CA VAL A 196 -34.05 5.35 27.51
C VAL A 196 -34.30 4.02 26.75
N GLY A 197 -33.25 3.21 26.55
CA GLY A 197 -33.38 1.83 26.08
C GLY A 197 -33.39 1.64 24.55
N SER A 198 -32.98 2.64 23.76
CA SER A 198 -32.99 2.59 22.27
C SER A 198 -31.82 3.36 21.63
N GLY A 199 -30.64 3.28 22.22
CA GLY A 199 -29.45 3.90 21.65
C GLY A 199 -28.72 2.98 20.67
N TYR A 200 -27.86 3.56 19.85
CA TYR A 200 -27.00 2.81 18.95
C TYR A 200 -25.65 3.49 18.82
N GLY A 201 -24.64 2.72 18.46
CA GLY A 201 -23.36 3.22 17.96
C GLY A 201 -23.11 2.62 16.58
N SER A 202 -22.82 3.46 15.60
CA SER A 202 -22.51 3.07 14.23
C SER A 202 -21.07 3.41 13.90
N PHE A 203 -20.48 2.65 12.98
CA PHE A 203 -19.11 2.81 12.52
C PHE A 203 -19.02 2.66 11.01
N ALA A 204 -18.25 3.53 10.36
CA ALA A 204 -17.82 3.41 8.97
C ALA A 204 -16.30 3.55 8.87
N ASP A 205 -15.67 2.73 8.03
CA ASP A 205 -14.30 2.97 7.59
C ASP A 205 -14.33 4.05 6.51
N VAL A 206 -13.69 5.18 6.78
CA VAL A 206 -13.59 6.33 5.87
C VAL A 206 -12.14 6.63 5.52
N THR A 207 -11.25 5.64 5.65
CA THR A 207 -9.80 5.77 5.45
C THR A 207 -9.48 6.39 4.09
N GLY A 208 -10.12 5.92 3.01
CA GLY A 208 -9.94 6.50 1.68
C GLY A 208 -10.30 7.98 1.63
N LEU A 209 -11.48 8.35 2.14
CA LEU A 209 -11.98 9.72 2.09
C LEU A 209 -11.09 10.70 2.85
N VAL A 210 -10.59 10.28 4.01
CA VAL A 210 -9.71 11.09 4.85
C VAL A 210 -8.29 11.13 4.30
N SER A 211 -7.81 10.05 3.67
CA SER A 211 -6.50 10.04 3.00
C SER A 211 -6.46 10.99 1.81
N GLU A 212 -7.56 11.07 1.05
CA GLU A 212 -7.70 11.99 -0.08
C GLU A 212 -7.87 13.44 0.37
N SER A 213 -8.69 13.68 1.39
CA SER A 213 -9.05 15.05 1.82
C SER A 213 -8.03 15.67 2.78
N GLY A 214 -7.31 14.84 3.55
CA GLY A 214 -6.28 15.27 4.49
C GLY A 214 -6.81 15.96 5.76
N PRO A 215 -5.94 16.68 6.49
CA PRO A 215 -6.34 17.43 7.69
C PRO A 215 -7.25 18.62 7.34
N GLY A 216 -8.14 18.99 8.25
CA GLY A 216 -9.07 20.11 8.07
C GLY A 216 -10.42 19.91 8.75
N THR A 217 -11.38 20.77 8.43
CA THR A 217 -12.73 20.71 8.99
C THR A 217 -13.56 19.64 8.31
N TYR A 218 -14.09 18.70 9.10
CA TYR A 218 -15.09 17.72 8.68
C TYR A 218 -16.44 18.09 9.31
N THR A 219 -17.51 18.02 8.53
CA THR A 219 -18.89 18.24 9.00
C THR A 219 -19.68 16.95 8.87
N VAL A 220 -20.37 16.53 9.93
CA VAL A 220 -21.24 15.36 9.96
C VAL A 220 -22.67 15.80 10.24
N ALA A 221 -23.61 15.20 9.51
CA ALA A 221 -25.03 15.53 9.53
C ALA A 221 -25.90 14.27 9.44
N ASP A 222 -27.19 14.45 9.73
CA ASP A 222 -28.25 13.44 9.71
C ASP A 222 -28.02 12.25 10.68
N VAL A 223 -27.45 12.53 11.86
CA VAL A 223 -27.31 11.52 12.92
C VAL A 223 -28.68 11.27 13.54
N GLN A 224 -29.27 10.12 13.25
CA GLN A 224 -30.64 9.78 13.65
C GLN A 224 -30.80 9.74 15.17
N THR A 225 -31.21 10.84 15.79
CA THR A 225 -31.47 10.98 17.23
C THR A 225 -32.77 11.73 17.51
N GLY A 226 -33.39 11.46 18.65
CA GLY A 226 -34.60 12.15 19.12
C GLY A 226 -34.34 13.57 19.63
N THR A 227 -35.39 14.19 20.17
CA THR A 227 -35.34 15.46 20.92
C THR A 227 -36.13 15.34 22.22
N GLY A 228 -36.01 16.30 23.14
CA GLY A 228 -36.60 16.23 24.48
C GLY A 228 -35.57 16.00 25.58
N GLY A 229 -36.00 15.72 26.81
CA GLY A 229 -35.07 15.47 27.91
C GLY A 229 -34.38 14.12 27.79
N ASN A 230 -33.17 14.00 28.34
CA ASN A 230 -32.43 12.73 28.42
C ASN A 230 -32.08 12.15 27.04
N ILE A 231 -31.59 13.03 26.17
CA ILE A 231 -31.12 12.70 24.83
C ILE A 231 -29.69 13.20 24.67
N GLY A 232 -28.76 12.29 24.38
CA GLY A 232 -27.42 12.55 23.86
C GLY A 232 -27.23 12.02 22.43
N ALA A 233 -26.32 12.64 21.69
CA ALA A 233 -25.86 12.18 20.38
C ALA A 233 -24.57 12.90 19.98
N GLY A 234 -23.74 12.24 19.18
CA GLY A 234 -22.47 12.81 18.72
C GLY A 234 -21.76 11.91 17.72
N TRP A 235 -20.64 12.41 17.23
CA TRP A 235 -19.75 11.68 16.33
C TRP A 235 -18.28 11.93 16.66
N SER A 236 -17.43 10.96 16.32
CA SER A 236 -15.99 11.00 16.45
C SER A 236 -15.32 10.37 15.23
N LEU A 237 -14.46 11.13 14.55
CA LEU A 237 -13.54 10.65 13.53
C LEU A 237 -12.18 10.34 14.18
N VAL A 238 -11.86 9.06 14.29
CA VAL A 238 -10.62 8.53 14.89
C VAL A 238 -9.64 8.17 13.79
N VAL A 239 -8.47 8.80 13.77
CA VAL A 239 -7.49 8.66 12.66
C VAL A 239 -6.13 8.25 13.18
N ALA A 240 -5.60 7.13 12.71
CA ALA A 240 -4.21 6.74 12.89
C ALA A 240 -3.39 7.20 11.68
N TYR A 241 -2.28 7.90 11.93
CA TYR A 241 -1.41 8.42 10.87
C TYR A 241 0.06 8.05 11.09
N ALA A 242 0.80 7.88 10.00
CA ALA A 242 2.26 7.78 9.97
C ALA A 242 2.89 9.17 9.76
N ASP A 243 3.97 9.46 10.47
CA ASP A 243 4.83 10.62 10.28
C ASP A 243 6.26 10.25 10.73
N PRO A 244 7.28 10.29 9.86
CA PRO A 244 8.66 9.97 10.21
C PRO A 244 9.25 10.79 11.37
N SER A 245 8.70 11.98 11.65
CA SER A 245 9.13 12.84 12.76
C SER A 245 8.55 12.43 14.12
N GLU A 246 7.51 11.60 14.13
CA GLU A 246 6.93 11.06 15.35
C GLU A 246 7.75 9.86 15.87
N PRO A 247 7.75 9.58 17.19
CA PRO A 247 8.27 8.33 17.72
C PRO A 247 7.62 7.10 17.10
N LEU A 248 8.37 6.01 17.02
CA LEU A 248 7.84 4.69 16.68
C LEU A 248 6.82 4.27 17.74
N ARG A 249 5.61 3.90 17.33
CA ARG A 249 4.53 3.47 18.22
C ARG A 249 3.82 2.22 17.69
N ASN A 250 3.26 1.44 18.59
CA ASN A 250 2.11 0.59 18.27
C ASN A 250 0.86 1.46 18.34
N LEU A 251 0.22 1.68 17.20
CA LEU A 251 -1.07 2.36 17.08
C LEU A 251 -2.15 1.29 17.04
N SER A 252 -3.09 1.31 17.97
CA SER A 252 -4.18 0.35 18.06
C SER A 252 -5.53 1.04 18.28
N VAL A 253 -6.56 0.59 17.57
CA VAL A 253 -7.96 1.02 17.75
C VAL A 253 -8.79 -0.20 18.10
N PHE A 254 -9.55 -0.10 19.19
CA PHE A 254 -10.49 -1.10 19.65
C PHE A 254 -11.88 -0.50 19.65
N ASP A 255 -12.88 -1.23 19.21
CA ASP A 255 -14.25 -0.74 19.19
C ASP A 255 -15.27 -1.84 19.48
N GLY A 256 -16.40 -1.40 20.02
CA GLY A 256 -17.52 -2.21 20.45
C GLY A 256 -18.65 -1.30 20.88
N LEU A 257 -19.59 -1.81 21.66
CA LEU A 257 -20.53 -0.96 22.39
C LEU A 257 -20.95 -1.64 23.67
N LYS A 258 -20.60 -1.03 24.80
CA LYS A 258 -21.00 -1.53 26.11
C LYS A 258 -21.66 -0.44 26.93
N VAL A 259 -22.86 -0.72 27.43
CA VAL A 259 -23.60 0.21 28.29
C VAL A 259 -23.32 -0.12 29.74
N VAL A 260 -22.97 0.89 30.54
CA VAL A 260 -22.80 0.78 32.00
C VAL A 260 -23.84 1.63 32.70
N SER A 261 -24.57 1.04 33.65
CA SER A 261 -25.62 1.71 34.43
C SER A 261 -25.82 1.03 35.80
N SER A 262 -26.72 1.55 36.64
CA SER A 262 -27.23 0.88 37.86
C SER A 262 -26.20 0.62 38.96
N SER A 263 -25.26 1.54 39.21
CA SER A 263 -24.17 1.34 40.18
C SER A 263 -23.29 0.12 39.91
N ASN A 264 -23.07 -0.19 38.62
CA ASN A 264 -22.30 -1.34 38.17
C ASN A 264 -20.99 -0.93 37.47
N TYR A 265 -20.15 -1.91 37.17
CA TYR A 265 -18.97 -1.75 36.30
C TYR A 265 -18.93 -2.86 35.25
N ILE A 266 -18.20 -2.59 34.17
CA ILE A 266 -17.87 -3.55 33.12
C ILE A 266 -16.37 -3.58 32.92
N ASP A 267 -15.83 -4.79 32.76
CA ASP A 267 -14.45 -5.00 32.32
C ASP A 267 -14.45 -5.28 30.82
N ILE A 268 -13.70 -4.49 30.08
CA ILE A 268 -13.51 -4.58 28.65
C ILE A 268 -12.06 -5.08 28.44
N PRO A 269 -11.87 -6.36 28.11
CA PRO A 269 -10.56 -6.88 27.79
C PRO A 269 -10.10 -6.33 26.44
N LEU A 270 -8.91 -5.72 26.42
CA LEU A 270 -8.26 -5.23 25.22
C LEU A 270 -7.05 -6.10 24.93
N SER A 271 -6.93 -6.60 23.69
CA SER A 271 -5.83 -7.47 23.27
C SER A 271 -5.42 -7.19 21.83
N GLY A 272 -4.12 -7.30 21.54
CA GLY A 272 -3.57 -7.11 20.18
C GLY A 272 -2.70 -5.87 20.01
N PHE A 273 -2.50 -5.07 21.07
CA PHE A 273 -1.49 -4.01 21.10
C PHE A 273 -0.12 -4.55 21.53
N LYS A 274 0.91 -3.70 21.47
CA LYS A 274 2.25 -3.98 22.01
C LYS A 274 2.74 -2.82 22.85
N THR A 275 3.46 -3.13 23.92
CA THR A 275 4.25 -2.17 24.70
C THR A 275 5.73 -2.53 24.61
N PRO A 276 6.65 -1.59 24.86
CA PRO A 276 8.07 -1.85 24.70
C PRO A 276 8.52 -2.89 25.73
N SER A 277 9.46 -3.75 25.35
CA SER A 277 9.99 -4.84 26.17
C SER A 277 10.75 -4.35 27.41
N THR A 278 11.28 -3.13 27.36
CA THR A 278 12.01 -2.48 28.46
C THR A 278 11.79 -0.97 28.43
N GLY A 279 12.21 -0.24 29.47
CA GLY A 279 12.10 1.22 29.53
C GLY A 279 10.71 1.72 29.94
N THR A 280 10.52 3.04 29.96
CA THR A 280 9.23 3.64 30.36
C THR A 280 8.19 3.43 29.27
N VAL A 281 7.07 2.78 29.60
CA VAL A 281 5.92 2.64 28.69
C VAL A 281 5.17 3.97 28.64
N ARG A 282 5.28 4.68 27.52
CA ARG A 282 4.52 5.92 27.26
C ARG A 282 3.35 5.61 26.35
N THR A 283 2.16 6.07 26.70
CA THR A 283 0.94 5.73 25.96
C THR A 283 -0.05 6.87 25.98
N THR A 284 -0.51 7.26 24.80
CA THR A 284 -1.73 8.06 24.65
C THR A 284 -2.90 7.12 24.47
N MET A 285 -3.99 7.33 25.22
CA MET A 285 -5.20 6.52 25.17
C MET A 285 -6.40 7.37 24.76
N GLY A 286 -7.15 6.98 23.73
CA GLY A 286 -8.42 7.60 23.39
C GLY A 286 -9.62 6.86 23.95
N VAL A 287 -10.68 7.57 24.30
CA VAL A 287 -11.99 7.01 24.65
C VAL A 287 -13.07 7.80 23.93
N VAL A 288 -13.98 7.10 23.26
CA VAL A 288 -15.22 7.64 22.69
C VAL A 288 -16.38 6.98 23.42
N ALA A 289 -17.27 7.78 23.99
CA ALA A 289 -18.42 7.30 24.73
C ALA A 289 -19.65 8.17 24.50
N ALA A 290 -20.81 7.54 24.52
CA ALA A 290 -22.10 8.19 24.47
C ALA A 290 -22.74 8.32 25.85
N GLU A 291 -23.57 9.35 26.02
CA GLU A 291 -24.06 9.81 27.33
C GLU A 291 -22.91 10.15 28.28
N GLY A 292 -23.17 10.22 29.60
CA GLY A 292 -22.25 10.75 30.59
C GLY A 292 -22.52 12.22 30.86
N ASP A 293 -22.93 12.55 32.09
CA ASP A 293 -23.41 13.87 32.47
C ASP A 293 -22.35 14.71 33.18
N ALA A 294 -22.09 15.91 32.65
CA ALA A 294 -21.20 16.90 33.29
C ALA A 294 -21.54 17.19 34.78
N GLY A 295 -22.83 17.09 35.13
CA GLY A 295 -23.34 17.36 36.47
C GLY A 295 -23.53 16.14 37.38
N ALA A 296 -23.50 14.92 36.83
CA ALA A 296 -23.54 13.69 37.62
C ALA A 296 -22.13 13.36 38.11
N THR A 297 -22.01 12.68 39.25
CA THR A 297 -20.69 12.21 39.74
C THR A 297 -20.81 10.75 40.10
N GLY A 298 -19.71 10.01 39.97
CA GLY A 298 -19.71 8.56 40.12
C GLY A 298 -19.15 7.81 38.93
N ASP A 299 -18.76 8.51 37.87
CA ASP A 299 -18.19 7.93 36.66
C ASP A 299 -16.68 7.83 36.79
N TYR A 300 -16.18 6.60 36.59
CA TYR A 300 -14.76 6.27 36.69
C TYR A 300 -14.38 5.39 35.52
N LEU A 301 -13.38 5.83 34.78
CA LEU A 301 -12.66 4.96 33.86
C LEU A 301 -11.35 4.53 34.49
N THR A 302 -10.98 3.26 34.33
CA THR A 302 -9.66 2.79 34.74
C THR A 302 -9.01 1.95 33.66
N LEU A 303 -7.69 2.04 33.55
CA LEU A 303 -6.86 1.11 32.77
C LEU A 303 -6.00 0.33 33.75
N ASN A 304 -6.10 -1.00 33.76
CA ASN A 304 -5.41 -1.88 34.73
C ASN A 304 -5.58 -1.42 36.20
N ASN A 305 -6.81 -1.02 36.57
CA ASN A 305 -7.19 -0.46 37.86
C ASN A 305 -6.56 0.91 38.21
N GLN A 306 -5.81 1.54 37.31
CA GLN A 306 -5.38 2.93 37.47
C GLN A 306 -6.45 3.86 36.93
N LEU A 307 -6.85 4.83 37.75
CA LEU A 307 -7.89 5.78 37.43
C LEU A 307 -7.45 6.75 36.34
N LEU A 308 -8.29 6.95 35.32
CA LEU A 308 -8.09 7.98 34.30
C LEU A 308 -8.62 9.31 34.82
N THR A 309 -7.74 10.29 34.94
CA THR A 309 -8.08 11.64 35.42
C THR A 309 -7.06 12.66 34.92
N ASP A 310 -7.51 13.87 34.65
CA ASP A 310 -6.66 15.01 34.29
C ASP A 310 -7.35 16.34 34.67
N ALA A 311 -6.90 17.47 34.12
CA ALA A 311 -7.46 18.79 34.43
C ALA A 311 -8.90 18.99 33.92
N VAL A 312 -9.35 18.25 32.91
CA VAL A 312 -10.72 18.31 32.36
C VAL A 312 -11.60 17.18 32.91
N HIS A 313 -11.02 16.04 33.26
CA HIS A 313 -11.75 14.85 33.74
C HIS A 313 -11.47 14.58 35.23
N PRO A 314 -12.35 15.05 36.14
CA PRO A 314 -12.24 14.75 37.56
C PRO A 314 -12.22 13.26 37.86
N SER A 315 -11.54 12.89 38.94
CA SER A 315 -11.37 11.50 39.39
C SER A 315 -12.66 10.78 39.75
N ASN A 316 -13.79 11.48 39.88
CA ASN A 316 -15.10 10.90 40.13
C ASN A 316 -16.15 11.32 39.09
N ASN A 317 -15.71 11.87 37.96
CA ASN A 317 -16.58 12.19 36.84
C ASN A 317 -15.74 12.18 35.55
N THR A 318 -15.24 11.01 35.16
CA THR A 318 -14.37 10.91 33.98
C THR A 318 -15.13 11.09 32.66
N GLU A 319 -16.39 10.66 32.60
CA GLU A 319 -17.29 10.78 31.43
C GLU A 319 -18.26 11.94 31.69
N ASN A 320 -17.81 13.17 31.42
CA ASN A 320 -18.44 14.39 31.90
C ASN A 320 -18.97 15.28 30.77
N SER A 321 -19.38 14.67 29.65
CA SER A 321 -19.80 15.35 28.43
C SER A 321 -18.73 16.27 27.84
N THR A 322 -17.47 15.84 27.74
CA THR A 322 -16.41 16.69 27.19
C THR A 322 -15.65 16.06 26.02
N ILE A 323 -15.11 16.94 25.17
CA ILE A 323 -14.17 16.57 24.11
C ILE A 323 -12.85 17.24 24.44
N ALA A 324 -11.84 16.46 24.77
CA ALA A 324 -10.57 16.95 25.26
C ALA A 324 -9.37 16.21 24.70
N ASN A 325 -8.23 16.91 24.64
CA ASN A 325 -6.94 16.34 24.28
C ASN A 325 -5.99 16.56 25.45
N ARG A 326 -5.69 15.49 26.18
CA ARG A 326 -4.71 15.40 27.28
C ARG A 326 -4.88 16.52 28.30
N GLY A 327 -6.08 16.61 28.88
CA GLY A 327 -6.44 17.60 29.90
C GLY A 327 -6.69 19.01 29.39
N SER A 328 -6.93 19.20 28.09
CA SER A 328 -7.36 20.48 27.51
C SER A 328 -8.57 20.31 26.60
N LEU A 329 -9.59 21.16 26.74
CA LEU A 329 -10.78 21.14 25.88
C LEU A 329 -10.41 21.40 24.42
N VAL A 330 -11.00 20.64 23.50
CA VAL A 330 -10.89 20.88 22.05
C VAL A 330 -11.77 22.05 21.67
N THR A 331 -11.18 23.10 21.08
CA THR A 331 -11.88 24.35 20.72
C THR A 331 -12.08 24.53 19.21
N THR A 332 -11.44 23.71 18.39
CA THR A 332 -11.51 23.76 16.92
C THR A 332 -12.68 22.93 16.39
N LYS A 333 -13.88 23.25 16.86
CA LYS A 333 -15.13 22.57 16.50
C LYS A 333 -16.30 23.56 16.50
N ASN A 334 -17.36 23.26 15.76
CA ASN A 334 -18.55 24.10 15.65
C ASN A 334 -19.81 23.23 15.81
N PRO A 335 -20.58 23.38 16.90
CA PRO A 335 -20.45 24.40 17.93
C PRO A 335 -19.27 24.17 18.89
N ASN A 336 -18.63 25.27 19.32
CA ASN A 336 -17.53 25.24 20.29
C ASN A 336 -18.06 25.37 21.74
N TRP A 337 -18.80 24.36 22.20
CA TRP A 337 -19.22 24.26 23.60
C TRP A 337 -18.27 23.39 24.41
N ALA A 338 -18.10 23.73 25.69
CA ALA A 338 -17.30 22.94 26.62
C ALA A 338 -18.03 21.64 27.01
N ASN A 339 -19.32 21.75 27.32
CA ASN A 339 -20.20 20.63 27.60
C ASN A 339 -20.92 20.19 26.32
N GLN A 340 -20.78 18.92 25.95
CA GLN A 340 -21.39 18.30 24.78
C GLN A 340 -22.79 17.75 25.03
N LEU A 341 -23.27 17.78 26.29
CA LEU A 341 -24.62 17.36 26.68
C LEU A 341 -24.92 15.89 26.29
N GLY A 342 -24.12 14.96 26.83
CA GLY A 342 -24.31 13.52 26.66
C GLY A 342 -23.44 12.88 25.56
N TYR A 343 -22.21 13.38 25.36
CA TYR A 343 -21.24 12.78 24.45
C TYR A 343 -19.81 13.10 24.86
N ASP A 344 -18.93 12.10 24.90
CA ASP A 344 -17.55 12.21 25.35
C ASP A 344 -16.59 11.66 24.29
N SER A 345 -15.51 12.40 24.02
CA SER A 345 -14.49 11.96 23.08
C SER A 345 -13.14 12.59 23.44
N SER A 346 -12.32 11.84 24.16
CA SER A 346 -11.13 12.39 24.81
C SER A 346 -9.87 11.54 24.65
N LEU A 347 -8.73 12.22 24.55
CA LEU A 347 -7.40 11.62 24.62
C LEU A 347 -6.78 11.84 26.00
N PHE A 348 -6.23 10.79 26.60
CA PHE A 348 -5.56 10.77 27.90
C PHE A 348 -4.08 10.41 27.74
N THR A 349 -3.24 10.89 28.65
CA THR A 349 -1.87 10.38 28.82
C THR A 349 -1.88 9.34 29.94
N VAL A 350 -1.48 8.10 29.64
CA VAL A 350 -1.52 6.96 30.58
C VAL A 350 -0.14 6.31 30.76
N ASP A 351 0.90 7.15 30.81
CA ASP A 351 2.28 6.71 30.96
C ASP A 351 2.49 5.87 32.23
N GLY A 352 3.16 4.73 32.09
CA GLY A 352 3.48 3.80 33.17
C GLY A 352 2.32 2.95 33.68
N VAL A 353 1.11 3.08 33.11
CA VAL A 353 -0.05 2.24 33.50
C VAL A 353 0.04 0.84 32.91
N LEU A 354 0.47 0.74 31.65
CA LEU A 354 0.71 -0.54 30.99
C LEU A 354 2.14 -1.03 31.32
N PRO A 355 2.33 -2.31 31.70
CA PRO A 355 3.66 -2.83 31.96
C PRO A 355 4.43 -3.08 30.64
N ASN A 356 5.74 -3.24 30.72
CA ASN A 356 6.58 -3.64 29.59
C ASN A 356 6.18 -5.01 29.04
N GLY A 357 6.27 -5.19 27.72
CA GLY A 357 5.92 -6.44 27.02
C GLY A 357 4.44 -6.84 27.12
N ALA A 358 3.55 -5.92 27.48
CA ALA A 358 2.12 -6.17 27.56
C ALA A 358 1.50 -6.26 26.16
N THR A 359 0.62 -7.23 25.99
CA THR A 359 -0.21 -7.41 24.78
C THR A 359 -1.71 -7.39 25.09
N THR A 360 -2.04 -7.26 26.38
CA THR A 360 -3.40 -7.26 26.91
C THR A 360 -3.54 -6.24 28.03
N ALA A 361 -4.71 -5.62 28.16
CA ALA A 361 -5.08 -4.73 29.27
C ALA A 361 -6.55 -4.88 29.61
N ILE A 362 -6.93 -4.46 30.83
CA ILE A 362 -8.33 -4.34 31.22
C ILE A 362 -8.70 -2.86 31.28
N PHE A 363 -9.58 -2.45 30.38
CA PHE A 363 -10.27 -1.17 30.48
C PHE A 363 -11.57 -1.38 31.26
N ARG A 364 -11.80 -0.59 32.31
CA ARG A 364 -13.02 -0.67 33.11
C ARG A 364 -13.77 0.64 33.04
N ALA A 365 -15.05 0.52 32.69
CA ALA A 365 -16.03 1.59 32.83
C ALA A 365 -16.94 1.29 34.03
N LYS A 366 -17.14 2.29 34.90
CA LYS A 366 -17.99 2.22 36.08
C LYS A 366 -18.78 3.50 36.26
N THR A 367 -20.02 3.39 36.73
CA THR A 367 -20.83 4.51 37.21
C THR A 367 -21.49 4.19 38.55
N THR A 368 -21.83 5.21 39.34
CA THR A 368 -22.72 5.08 40.52
C THR A 368 -24.02 5.88 40.43
N SER A 369 -24.18 6.71 39.41
CA SER A 369 -25.32 7.63 39.32
C SER A 369 -25.89 7.80 37.91
N ASP A 370 -25.12 7.45 36.87
CA ASP A 370 -25.44 7.75 35.48
C ASP A 370 -25.52 6.49 34.61
N THR A 371 -25.80 6.66 33.32
CA THR A 371 -25.64 5.66 32.26
C THR A 371 -24.78 6.25 31.16
N TYR A 372 -23.70 5.55 30.79
CA TYR A 372 -22.90 5.91 29.61
C TYR A 372 -22.46 4.65 28.86
N ALA A 373 -21.98 4.84 27.63
CA ALA A 373 -21.68 3.75 26.73
C ALA A 373 -20.38 4.00 25.93
N PRO A 374 -19.24 3.44 26.36
CA PRO A 374 -18.03 3.44 25.55
C PRO A 374 -18.23 2.68 24.24
N GLN A 375 -17.75 3.29 23.15
CA GLN A 375 -17.84 2.77 21.79
C GLN A 375 -16.46 2.48 21.18
N ALA A 376 -15.45 3.31 21.47
CA ALA A 376 -14.09 3.10 20.98
C ALA A 376 -13.04 3.42 22.04
N VAL A 377 -11.95 2.67 22.04
CA VAL A 377 -10.75 2.87 22.85
C VAL A 377 -9.54 2.78 21.94
N THR A 378 -8.57 3.67 22.11
CA THR A 378 -7.34 3.64 21.29
C THR A 378 -6.10 3.62 22.15
N PHE A 379 -5.00 3.05 21.64
CA PHE A 379 -3.67 3.17 22.20
C PHE A 379 -2.68 3.65 21.13
N ALA A 380 -1.85 4.61 21.48
CA ALA A 380 -0.63 4.94 20.78
C ALA A 380 0.53 4.81 21.76
N THR A 381 1.16 3.65 21.75
CA THR A 381 2.19 3.25 22.72
C THR A 381 3.57 3.28 22.07
N GLU A 382 4.52 4.02 22.64
CA GLU A 382 5.90 4.08 22.13
C GLU A 382 6.57 2.69 22.12
N LEU A 383 7.23 2.35 21.02
CA LEU A 383 8.10 1.19 20.87
C LEU A 383 9.54 1.66 20.65
N PHE A 384 10.51 0.82 20.98
CA PHE A 384 11.91 1.15 20.85
C PHE A 384 12.60 0.25 19.83
N SER A 385 13.19 0.85 18.80
CA SER A 385 14.03 0.14 17.84
C SER A 385 15.52 0.36 18.15
N PRO A 386 16.35 -0.70 18.17
CA PRO A 386 17.80 -0.56 18.14
C PRO A 386 18.25 0.06 16.81
N GLN A 387 19.38 0.76 16.84
CA GLN A 387 20.13 1.23 15.66
C GLN A 387 21.59 0.90 15.93
N VAL A 388 22.05 -0.26 15.46
CA VAL A 388 23.42 -0.72 15.73
C VAL A 388 24.31 -0.40 14.55
N ASP A 389 25.16 0.60 14.72
CA ASP A 389 26.16 0.99 13.74
C ASP A 389 27.40 0.11 13.92
N LEU A 390 27.88 -0.45 12.82
CA LEU A 390 29.10 -1.25 12.77
C LEU A 390 30.21 -0.41 12.15
N GLN A 391 31.30 -0.26 12.88
CA GLN A 391 32.51 0.39 12.39
C GLN A 391 33.65 -0.59 12.40
N LYS A 392 34.48 -0.55 11.38
CA LYS A 392 35.66 -1.40 11.26
C LYS A 392 36.86 -0.56 10.86
N THR A 393 37.98 -0.78 11.54
CA THR A 393 39.25 -0.14 11.23
C THR A 393 40.33 -1.19 11.05
N ALA A 394 41.29 -0.88 10.18
CA ALA A 394 42.51 -1.65 9.99
C ALA A 394 43.69 -0.72 10.29
N THR A 395 44.58 -1.14 11.18
CA THR A 395 45.76 -0.37 11.56
C THR A 395 47.01 -1.23 11.45
N ILE A 396 48.14 -0.63 11.06
CA ILE A 396 49.41 -1.32 10.87
C ILE A 396 50.48 -0.54 11.63
N SER A 397 51.38 -1.26 12.29
CA SER A 397 52.56 -0.65 12.91
C SER A 397 53.69 -0.59 11.89
N GLY A 398 53.88 0.58 11.29
CA GLY A 398 54.81 0.76 10.17
C GLY A 398 54.10 0.60 8.83
N ASP A 399 54.83 0.05 7.87
CA ASP A 399 54.39 -0.04 6.49
C ASP A 399 53.71 -1.39 6.18
N ALA A 400 52.76 -1.39 5.25
CA ALA A 400 52.00 -2.57 4.84
C ALA A 400 52.80 -3.48 3.90
N GLU A 401 53.95 -3.98 4.35
CA GLU A 401 54.80 -4.92 3.60
C GLU A 401 54.46 -6.39 3.94
N PRO A 402 54.81 -7.38 3.10
CA PRO A 402 54.65 -8.78 3.45
C PRO A 402 55.34 -9.13 4.78
N GLY A 403 54.62 -9.80 5.67
CA GLY A 403 55.04 -10.05 7.05
C GLY A 403 54.61 -8.99 8.05
N ALA A 404 54.13 -7.82 7.61
CA ALA A 404 53.54 -6.82 8.49
C ALA A 404 52.23 -7.34 9.12
N THR A 405 51.91 -6.85 10.32
CA THR A 405 50.71 -7.22 11.05
C THR A 405 49.64 -6.14 10.89
N ILE A 406 48.45 -6.54 10.43
CA ILE A 406 47.24 -5.72 10.40
C ILE A 406 46.44 -6.02 11.67
N HIS A 407 46.22 -4.98 12.48
CA HIS A 407 45.33 -4.99 13.62
C HIS A 407 43.95 -4.52 13.19
N TYR A 408 42.96 -5.41 13.24
CA TYR A 408 41.56 -5.08 13.00
C TYR A 408 40.85 -4.76 14.30
N GLU A 409 40.07 -3.68 14.30
CA GLU A 409 39.15 -3.34 15.38
C GLU A 409 37.75 -3.12 14.82
N ILE A 410 36.76 -3.85 15.34
CA ILE A 410 35.37 -3.79 14.91
C ILE A 410 34.52 -3.39 16.10
N THR A 411 33.84 -2.26 16.00
CA THR A 411 32.99 -1.75 17.07
C THR A 411 31.53 -1.71 16.60
N ALA A 412 30.69 -2.48 17.27
CA ALA A 412 29.24 -2.38 17.16
C ALA A 412 28.73 -1.41 18.24
N THR A 413 28.05 -0.33 17.85
CA THR A 413 27.50 0.68 18.77
C THR A 413 26.00 0.82 18.56
N ASN A 414 25.20 0.61 19.61
CA ASN A 414 23.77 0.85 19.52
C ASN A 414 23.45 2.33 19.79
N ASN A 415 23.28 3.11 18.73
CA ASN A 415 22.87 4.51 18.77
C ASN A 415 21.36 4.71 18.88
N GLY A 416 20.58 3.62 18.81
CA GLY A 416 19.14 3.63 18.95
C GLY A 416 18.68 3.70 20.40
N VAL A 417 17.38 3.96 20.58
CA VAL A 417 16.73 3.98 21.90
C VAL A 417 16.24 2.59 22.33
N GLY A 418 16.17 1.63 21.42
CA GLY A 418 15.82 0.24 21.71
C GLY A 418 17.03 -0.64 22.01
N VAL A 419 16.80 -1.74 22.72
CA VAL A 419 17.81 -2.77 22.97
C VAL A 419 18.00 -3.64 21.73
N ALA A 420 19.23 -4.00 21.40
CA ALA A 420 19.53 -5.03 20.41
C ALA A 420 19.78 -6.35 21.12
N THR A 421 19.17 -7.44 20.68
CA THR A 421 19.36 -8.78 21.27
C THR A 421 19.88 -9.77 20.25
N ASN A 422 20.45 -10.89 20.71
CA ASN A 422 21.08 -11.88 19.86
C ASN A 422 22.10 -11.23 18.90
N VAL A 423 22.96 -10.37 19.45
CA VAL A 423 23.96 -9.63 18.68
C VAL A 423 25.12 -10.56 18.33
N GLU A 424 25.26 -10.87 17.04
CA GLU A 424 26.22 -11.83 16.50
C GLU A 424 27.02 -11.18 15.37
N LEU A 425 28.35 -11.31 15.42
CA LEU A 425 29.27 -10.78 14.42
C LEU A 425 30.00 -11.94 13.75
N ASP A 426 30.10 -11.90 12.42
CA ASP A 426 30.94 -12.81 11.64
C ASP A 426 31.86 -12.00 10.71
N ASP A 427 33.14 -12.35 10.72
CA ASP A 427 34.21 -11.67 9.97
C ASP A 427 35.21 -12.69 9.43
N PRO A 428 35.11 -13.05 8.13
CA PRO A 428 36.05 -13.99 7.51
C PRO A 428 37.48 -13.43 7.50
N ILE A 429 38.48 -14.27 7.85
CA ILE A 429 39.88 -13.87 7.70
C ILE A 429 40.17 -13.59 6.21
N PRO A 430 40.71 -12.41 5.86
CA PRO A 430 40.97 -12.03 4.48
C PRO A 430 41.89 -13.03 3.79
N ALA A 431 41.64 -13.30 2.51
CA ALA A 431 42.54 -14.08 1.71
C ALA A 431 43.96 -13.49 1.76
N GLY A 432 44.98 -14.35 1.65
CA GLY A 432 46.43 -14.04 1.74
C GLY A 432 46.86 -13.24 2.97
N THR A 433 46.12 -13.41 4.06
CA THR A 433 46.58 -13.08 5.40
C THR A 433 46.45 -14.31 6.30
N THR A 434 47.32 -14.39 7.30
CA THR A 434 47.27 -15.46 8.30
C THR A 434 47.01 -14.87 9.68
N LEU A 435 46.05 -15.41 10.42
CA LEU A 435 45.76 -14.98 11.79
C LEU A 435 47.00 -15.14 12.69
N SER A 436 47.46 -14.03 13.29
CA SER A 436 48.64 -13.98 14.16
C SER A 436 48.28 -13.80 15.63
N ALA A 437 47.18 -13.10 15.93
CA ALA A 437 46.56 -13.06 17.25
C ALA A 437 45.06 -13.33 17.14
N GLY A 438 44.58 -14.30 17.93
CA GLY A 438 43.17 -14.70 17.92
C GLY A 438 42.22 -13.60 18.39
N PRO A 439 40.94 -13.68 18.01
CA PRO A 439 39.99 -12.62 18.31
C PRO A 439 39.71 -12.48 19.80
N THR A 440 39.58 -11.23 20.26
CA THR A 440 39.23 -10.89 21.63
C THR A 440 38.16 -9.81 21.65
N VAL A 441 37.29 -9.82 22.67
CA VAL A 441 36.34 -8.73 22.92
C VAL A 441 36.96 -7.78 23.93
N THR A 442 37.39 -6.60 23.49
CA THR A 442 38.31 -5.72 24.23
C THR A 442 37.66 -5.02 25.42
N ASN A 443 36.35 -4.75 25.36
CA ASN A 443 35.59 -4.17 26.45
C ASN A 443 34.85 -5.21 27.32
N GLY A 444 35.07 -6.50 27.06
CA GLY A 444 34.52 -7.62 27.84
C GLY A 444 33.01 -7.87 27.67
N LEU A 445 32.33 -7.17 26.77
CA LEU A 445 30.89 -7.35 26.48
C LEU A 445 30.69 -8.40 25.37
N GLY A 446 31.13 -9.62 25.62
CA GLY A 446 30.94 -10.72 24.68
C GLY A 446 32.02 -11.78 24.72
N ASN A 447 31.98 -12.66 23.72
CA ASN A 447 33.01 -13.66 23.44
C ASN A 447 33.27 -13.69 21.92
N ALA A 448 34.52 -13.83 21.52
CA ALA A 448 34.91 -13.99 20.12
C ALA A 448 35.80 -15.22 19.98
N THR A 449 35.57 -15.99 18.92
CA THR A 449 36.31 -17.23 18.61
C THR A 449 36.53 -17.35 17.12
N LEU A 450 37.56 -18.10 16.71
CA LEU A 450 37.77 -18.44 15.30
C LEU A 450 37.08 -19.78 14.99
N VAL A 451 36.14 -19.78 14.06
CA VAL A 451 35.41 -20.97 13.60
C VAL A 451 35.54 -21.07 12.09
N GLY A 452 36.21 -22.11 11.59
CA GLY A 452 36.27 -22.39 10.15
C GLY A 452 36.97 -21.32 9.29
N GLY A 453 37.82 -20.46 9.88
CA GLY A 453 38.45 -19.34 9.19
C GLY A 453 37.66 -18.02 9.28
N THR A 454 36.60 -17.99 10.08
CA THR A 454 35.79 -16.80 10.37
C THR A 454 35.93 -16.44 11.84
N VAL A 455 36.20 -15.17 12.13
CA VAL A 455 36.06 -14.59 13.46
C VAL A 455 34.57 -14.45 13.74
N THR A 456 34.08 -15.28 14.64
CA THR A 456 32.68 -15.32 15.07
C THR A 456 32.61 -14.78 16.49
N ALA A 457 31.88 -13.69 16.69
CA ALA A 457 31.66 -13.10 18.00
C ALA A 457 30.18 -13.10 18.41
N ARG A 458 29.95 -13.25 19.71
CA ARG A 458 28.66 -13.15 20.40
C ARG A 458 28.78 -11.98 21.35
N LEU A 459 28.10 -10.89 21.03
CA LEU A 459 28.33 -9.58 21.62
C LEU A 459 27.19 -9.17 22.55
N GLY A 460 27.49 -8.27 23.48
CA GLY A 460 26.53 -7.73 24.45
C GLY A 460 26.48 -8.47 25.78
N ALA A 461 25.76 -7.89 26.73
CA ALA A 461 25.60 -8.43 28.07
C ALA A 461 24.82 -9.76 28.03
N GLY A 462 25.30 -10.77 28.75
CA GLY A 462 24.68 -12.10 28.79
C GLY A 462 24.98 -12.99 27.58
N ALA A 463 25.83 -12.54 26.65
CA ALA A 463 26.31 -13.36 25.55
C ALA A 463 27.01 -14.64 26.06
N ASN A 464 26.88 -15.73 25.31
CA ASN A 464 27.52 -17.01 25.58
C ASN A 464 28.12 -17.59 24.28
N PRO A 465 28.88 -18.70 24.32
CA PRO A 465 29.55 -19.24 23.13
C PRO A 465 28.63 -19.64 21.95
N THR A 466 27.32 -19.70 22.16
CA THR A 466 26.34 -20.17 21.15
C THR A 466 25.26 -19.15 20.81
N SER A 467 25.15 -18.04 21.53
CA SER A 467 24.07 -17.05 21.33
C SER A 467 24.52 -15.66 21.73
N GLY A 468 24.14 -14.68 20.91
CA GLY A 468 24.42 -13.27 21.14
C GLY A 468 23.72 -12.74 22.40
N GLY A 469 24.32 -11.74 23.02
CA GLY A 469 23.78 -11.06 24.21
C GLY A 469 22.93 -9.85 23.84
N THR A 470 22.78 -8.95 24.80
CA THR A 470 22.02 -7.70 24.66
C THR A 470 22.96 -6.49 24.60
N LEU A 471 22.80 -5.65 23.57
CA LEU A 471 23.41 -4.32 23.49
C LEU A 471 22.36 -3.27 23.88
N ALA A 472 22.54 -2.66 25.05
CA ALA A 472 21.69 -1.57 25.51
C ALA A 472 21.88 -0.30 24.66
N PRO A 473 20.93 0.66 24.68
CA PRO A 473 21.13 1.99 24.11
C PRO A 473 22.44 2.62 24.56
N ALA A 474 23.16 3.24 23.63
CA ALA A 474 24.50 3.82 23.77
C ALA A 474 25.61 2.84 24.20
N ALA A 475 25.34 1.54 24.35
CA ALA A 475 26.37 0.55 24.60
C ALA A 475 27.09 0.16 23.31
N SER A 476 28.38 -0.13 23.43
CA SER A 476 29.20 -0.65 22.34
C SER A 476 29.86 -1.98 22.73
N ALA A 477 30.17 -2.81 21.76
CA ALA A 477 31.00 -4.01 21.92
C ALA A 477 32.07 -4.00 20.83
N THR A 478 33.32 -4.21 21.23
CA THR A 478 34.47 -4.10 20.33
C THR A 478 35.20 -5.43 20.25
N VAL A 479 35.39 -5.92 19.03
CA VAL A 479 36.17 -7.13 18.70
C VAL A 479 37.48 -6.69 18.06
N SER A 480 38.60 -7.28 18.47
CA SER A 480 39.87 -7.09 17.80
C SER A 480 40.59 -8.40 17.52
N PHE A 481 41.37 -8.44 16.45
CA PHE A 481 42.23 -9.55 16.08
C PHE A 481 43.36 -9.06 15.16
N ASP A 482 44.45 -9.83 15.11
CA ASP A 482 45.61 -9.50 14.28
C ASP A 482 45.79 -10.55 13.18
N VAL A 483 46.07 -10.10 11.97
CA VAL A 483 46.52 -10.94 10.86
C VAL A 483 47.87 -10.47 10.35
N VAL A 484 48.65 -11.37 9.78
CA VAL A 484 49.93 -11.08 9.11
C VAL A 484 49.73 -11.18 7.61
N ILE A 485 50.27 -10.23 6.85
CA ILE A 485 50.27 -10.24 5.38
C ILE A 485 51.17 -11.38 4.90
N ASP A 486 50.64 -12.27 4.05
CA ASP A 486 51.42 -13.41 3.52
C ASP A 486 52.51 -12.94 2.53
N GLY A 487 53.57 -13.73 2.37
CA GLY A 487 54.83 -13.36 1.72
C GLY A 487 54.82 -13.17 0.19
N ASP A 488 53.69 -13.39 -0.49
CA ASP A 488 53.55 -13.48 -1.94
C ASP A 488 52.63 -12.41 -2.54
N ARG A 489 52.46 -11.29 -1.83
CA ARG A 489 51.53 -10.22 -2.19
C ARG A 489 52.17 -9.15 -3.09
N PRO A 490 51.60 -8.84 -4.28
CA PRO A 490 52.16 -7.86 -5.19
C PRO A 490 52.00 -6.42 -4.67
N LEU A 491 52.82 -5.51 -5.21
CA LEU A 491 52.74 -4.07 -4.91
C LEU A 491 51.35 -3.53 -5.31
N GLY A 492 50.73 -2.75 -4.42
CA GLY A 492 49.42 -2.14 -4.67
C GLY A 492 48.23 -3.06 -4.43
N ASP A 493 48.46 -4.32 -4.04
CA ASP A 493 47.37 -5.25 -3.72
C ASP A 493 46.55 -4.75 -2.52
N VAL A 494 45.22 -4.87 -2.60
CA VAL A 494 44.29 -4.38 -1.58
C VAL A 494 43.74 -5.56 -0.79
N ILE A 495 44.07 -5.59 0.50
CA ILE A 495 43.56 -6.56 1.46
C ILE A 495 42.28 -5.98 2.04
N GLU A 496 41.14 -6.36 1.48
CA GLU A 496 39.82 -6.03 2.01
C GLU A 496 39.36 -7.03 3.07
N ASN A 497 38.73 -6.51 4.11
CA ASN A 497 38.07 -7.32 5.11
C ASN A 497 36.65 -6.80 5.42
N LEU A 498 35.63 -7.62 5.17
CA LEU A 498 34.21 -7.31 5.42
C LEU A 498 33.67 -8.07 6.64
N ALA A 499 33.18 -7.33 7.64
CA ALA A 499 32.46 -7.86 8.79
C ALA A 499 30.94 -7.75 8.59
N THR A 500 30.19 -8.73 9.06
CA THR A 500 28.72 -8.73 9.11
C THR A 500 28.24 -8.86 10.55
N LEU A 501 27.30 -8.02 10.97
CA LEU A 501 26.66 -8.07 12.28
C LEU A 501 25.17 -8.33 12.11
N GLY A 502 24.62 -9.33 12.79
CA GLY A 502 23.19 -9.58 12.92
C GLY A 502 22.68 -9.32 14.36
N PHE A 503 21.45 -8.85 14.49
CA PHE A 503 20.77 -8.67 15.78
C PHE A 503 19.24 -8.67 15.61
N VAL A 504 18.50 -8.72 16.71
CA VAL A 504 17.02 -8.71 16.74
C VAL A 504 16.53 -7.58 17.63
N SER A 505 15.55 -6.82 17.15
CA SER A 505 14.77 -5.88 17.97
C SER A 505 13.72 -6.65 18.79
N PRO A 506 13.73 -6.64 20.12
CA PRO A 506 12.71 -7.34 20.91
C PRO A 506 11.29 -6.81 20.72
N ASP A 507 11.15 -5.51 20.42
CA ASP A 507 9.84 -4.87 20.27
C ASP A 507 9.22 -5.16 18.89
N LEU A 508 10.06 -5.29 17.85
CA LEU A 508 9.64 -5.57 16.48
C LEU A 508 9.67 -7.07 16.14
N GLY A 509 10.55 -7.84 16.76
CA GLY A 509 10.76 -9.27 16.49
C GLY A 509 11.47 -9.58 15.17
N LEU A 510 11.98 -8.57 14.46
CA LEU A 510 12.62 -8.71 13.16
C LEU A 510 14.15 -8.83 13.28
N PRO A 511 14.79 -9.77 12.56
CA PRO A 511 16.24 -9.80 12.41
C PRO A 511 16.70 -8.62 11.55
N ILE A 512 17.78 -7.99 11.95
CA ILE A 512 18.41 -6.84 11.29
C ILE A 512 19.89 -7.17 11.12
N SER A 513 20.47 -6.83 9.97
CA SER A 513 21.89 -7.00 9.69
C SER A 513 22.53 -5.71 9.19
N THR A 514 23.81 -5.53 9.50
CA THR A 514 24.65 -4.43 8.99
C THR A 514 26.06 -4.94 8.70
N VAL A 515 26.82 -4.23 7.87
CA VAL A 515 28.18 -4.62 7.47
C VAL A 515 29.16 -3.46 7.61
N ALA A 516 30.44 -3.78 7.75
CA ALA A 516 31.52 -2.81 7.78
C ALA A 516 32.79 -3.40 7.16
N ALA A 517 33.45 -2.63 6.29
CA ALA A 517 34.68 -3.03 5.63
C ALA A 517 35.86 -2.16 6.08
N ALA A 518 37.07 -2.73 6.04
CA ALA A 518 38.31 -1.98 6.08
C ALA A 518 39.30 -2.59 5.10
N SER A 519 40.13 -1.75 4.49
CA SER A 519 41.12 -2.15 3.50
C SER A 519 42.53 -1.68 3.88
N VAL A 520 43.53 -2.41 3.39
CA VAL A 520 44.94 -2.11 3.52
C VAL A 520 45.59 -2.34 2.16
N THR A 521 46.36 -1.37 1.66
CA THR A 521 47.13 -1.52 0.42
C THR A 521 48.57 -1.90 0.73
N VAL A 522 49.07 -2.94 0.05
CA VAL A 522 50.45 -3.43 0.21
C VAL A 522 51.45 -2.45 -0.44
N VAL A 523 52.49 -2.08 0.30
CA VAL A 523 53.51 -1.10 -0.12
C VAL A 523 54.92 -1.70 -0.15
N TYR A 524 55.77 -1.19 -1.06
CA TYR A 524 57.18 -1.53 -1.19
C TYR A 524 58.01 -0.26 -1.45
N PRO A 525 59.34 -0.27 -1.20
CA PRO A 525 60.24 0.77 -1.70
C PRO A 525 60.31 0.68 -3.22
N ASP A 526 60.38 1.82 -3.91
CA ASP A 526 60.50 1.89 -5.37
C ASP A 526 61.68 2.82 -5.76
N PRO A 527 62.92 2.34 -5.67
CA PRO A 527 64.08 3.04 -6.19
C PRO A 527 64.04 3.04 -7.72
N GLY A 528 63.64 4.16 -8.30
CA GLY A 528 63.65 4.48 -9.72
C GLY A 528 64.91 5.18 -10.19
N VAL A 529 65.19 5.11 -11.49
CA VAL A 529 66.31 5.84 -12.10
C VAL A 529 65.81 6.88 -13.09
N THR A 530 66.36 8.09 -13.02
CA THR A 530 66.25 9.10 -14.07
C THR A 530 67.61 9.35 -14.67
N LYS A 531 67.68 9.32 -16.00
CA LYS A 531 68.89 9.56 -16.77
C LYS A 531 68.73 10.79 -17.65
N THR A 532 69.64 11.76 -17.52
CA THR A 532 69.60 13.01 -18.31
C THR A 532 70.94 13.27 -18.98
N LEU A 533 70.92 13.84 -20.19
CA LEU A 533 72.15 14.33 -20.84
C LEU A 533 72.54 15.67 -20.20
N ARG A 534 73.65 15.70 -19.46
CA ARG A 534 74.22 16.91 -18.86
C ARG A 534 74.90 17.80 -19.90
N SER A 535 75.70 17.22 -20.79
CA SER A 535 76.41 17.99 -21.84
C SER A 535 76.84 17.12 -23.01
N SER A 536 76.97 17.72 -24.19
CA SER A 536 77.57 17.11 -25.36
C SER A 536 78.50 18.13 -26.05
N SER A 537 79.80 18.04 -25.81
CA SER A 537 80.77 18.95 -26.41
C SER A 537 81.94 18.18 -27.01
N ASN A 538 82.31 18.53 -28.25
CA ASN A 538 83.47 17.97 -28.95
C ASN A 538 83.54 16.43 -28.95
N ASN A 539 82.41 15.77 -29.22
CA ASN A 539 82.23 14.31 -29.18
C ASN A 539 82.24 13.66 -27.79
N ASP A 540 82.39 14.43 -26.70
CA ASP A 540 82.25 13.94 -25.32
C ASP A 540 80.84 14.26 -24.80
N TYR A 541 80.18 13.23 -24.27
CA TYR A 541 78.82 13.26 -23.76
C TYR A 541 78.84 12.87 -22.29
N THR A 542 78.23 13.72 -21.47
CA THR A 542 78.11 13.51 -20.05
C THR A 542 76.64 13.30 -19.71
N PHE A 543 76.31 12.22 -19.01
CA PHE A 543 74.97 11.93 -18.51
C PHE A 543 74.95 11.92 -16.99
N ASP A 544 73.83 12.33 -16.43
CA ASP A 544 73.52 12.26 -15.00
C ASP A 544 72.49 11.18 -14.76
N LEU A 545 72.82 10.27 -13.85
CA LEU A 545 71.91 9.26 -13.35
C LEU A 545 71.56 9.61 -11.91
N VAL A 546 70.28 9.83 -11.65
CA VAL A 546 69.74 10.08 -10.33
C VAL A 546 68.84 8.92 -9.98
N VAL A 547 69.09 8.28 -8.85
CA VAL A 547 68.18 7.28 -8.29
C VAL A 547 67.31 7.96 -7.25
N THR A 548 66.00 7.89 -7.42
CA THR A 548 64.98 8.47 -6.53
C THR A 548 64.08 7.34 -6.01
N ASN A 549 63.75 7.35 -4.73
CA ASN A 549 62.75 6.43 -4.22
C ASN A 549 61.35 7.02 -4.43
N GLU A 550 60.64 6.60 -5.46
CA GLU A 550 59.26 7.01 -5.76
C GLU A 550 58.23 6.22 -4.93
N GLY A 551 58.69 5.20 -4.19
CA GLY A 551 57.84 4.39 -3.32
C GLY A 551 57.50 5.10 -2.03
N THR A 552 56.48 4.63 -1.33
CA THR A 552 55.97 5.27 -0.12
C THR A 552 56.80 4.94 1.13
N ILE A 553 57.77 4.02 1.03
CA ILE A 553 58.54 3.50 2.17
C ILE A 553 60.06 3.49 1.90
N PRO A 554 60.94 3.63 2.91
CA PRO A 554 62.39 3.73 2.70
C PRO A 554 63.02 2.44 2.16
N THR A 555 64.10 2.57 1.38
CA THR A 555 64.81 1.38 0.85
C THR A 555 65.49 0.56 1.94
N VAL A 556 65.45 -0.77 1.83
CA VAL A 556 66.10 -1.72 2.76
C VAL A 556 67.19 -2.53 2.05
N GLY A 557 68.43 -2.41 2.52
CA GLY A 557 69.58 -3.09 1.91
C GLY A 557 70.16 -2.34 0.70
N PRO A 558 71.10 -2.95 -0.05
CA PRO A 558 71.83 -2.26 -1.10
C PRO A 558 71.00 -2.01 -2.36
N VAL A 559 71.08 -0.79 -2.89
CA VAL A 559 70.59 -0.38 -4.22
C VAL A 559 71.71 -0.53 -5.24
N THR A 560 71.40 -1.12 -6.39
CA THR A 560 72.31 -1.43 -7.48
C THR A 560 71.84 -0.77 -8.77
N LEU A 561 72.65 0.12 -9.33
CA LEU A 561 72.42 0.81 -10.59
C LEU A 561 73.36 0.25 -11.67
N ALA A 562 72.85 -0.10 -12.84
CA ALA A 562 73.64 -0.55 -13.97
C ALA A 562 73.40 0.35 -15.19
N ASP A 563 74.47 0.88 -15.79
CA ASP A 563 74.42 1.68 -17.01
C ASP A 563 74.90 0.86 -18.20
N THR A 564 74.17 0.92 -19.33
CA THR A 564 74.46 0.17 -20.56
C THR A 564 74.47 1.12 -21.76
N LEU A 565 75.62 1.19 -22.46
CA LEU A 565 75.71 1.94 -23.71
C LEU A 565 75.29 1.08 -24.91
N GLY A 566 74.51 1.65 -25.83
CA GLY A 566 74.16 1.02 -27.11
C GLY A 566 75.37 0.58 -27.96
N ILE A 567 75.17 -0.47 -28.76
CA ILE A 567 76.20 -1.18 -29.54
C ILE A 567 77.13 -0.26 -30.37
N ASN A 568 78.45 -0.53 -30.27
CA ASN A 568 79.59 0.01 -31.07
C ASN A 568 80.34 1.26 -30.58
N HIS A 569 80.20 1.69 -29.33
CA HIS A 569 80.93 2.88 -28.85
C HIS A 569 81.78 2.62 -27.60
N GLY A 570 82.85 3.42 -27.45
CA GLY A 570 84.04 3.11 -26.64
C GLY A 570 83.83 3.04 -25.12
N SER A 571 84.94 2.86 -24.39
CA SER A 571 84.94 2.83 -22.93
C SER A 571 84.37 4.12 -22.33
N PHE A 572 83.47 4.01 -21.35
CA PHE A 572 82.97 5.13 -20.56
C PHE A 572 83.47 5.05 -19.12
N THR A 573 83.39 6.18 -18.41
CA THR A 573 83.62 6.22 -16.96
C THR A 573 82.32 6.54 -16.25
N ILE A 574 82.00 5.80 -15.19
CA ILE A 574 80.87 6.05 -14.30
C ILE A 574 81.36 6.22 -12.86
N GLY A 575 80.86 7.23 -12.16
CA GLY A 575 81.17 7.44 -10.75
C GLY A 575 80.38 8.59 -10.13
N GLY A 576 80.22 8.55 -8.82
CA GLY A 576 79.51 9.58 -8.06
C GLY A 576 79.83 9.48 -6.56
N PRO A 577 79.59 10.55 -5.77
CA PRO A 577 79.81 10.53 -4.33
C PRO A 577 78.99 9.44 -3.64
N GLY A 578 79.65 8.58 -2.85
CA GLY A 578 79.00 7.51 -2.08
C GLY A 578 78.68 6.23 -2.86
N TRP A 579 78.94 6.20 -4.17
CA TRP A 579 78.73 5.02 -5.02
C TRP A 579 80.01 4.20 -5.16
N THR A 580 79.88 2.87 -5.11
CA THR A 580 80.97 1.95 -5.42
C THR A 580 80.71 1.31 -6.79
N CYS A 581 81.49 1.67 -7.80
CA CYS A 581 81.30 1.22 -9.18
C CYS A 581 82.39 0.23 -9.61
N ALA A 582 81.99 -0.88 -10.23
CA ALA A 582 82.93 -1.80 -10.88
C ALA A 582 83.36 -1.23 -12.25
N SER A 583 84.64 -1.39 -12.62
CA SER A 583 85.13 -1.00 -13.96
C SER A 583 85.27 -2.23 -14.86
N GLY A 584 84.48 -2.29 -15.95
CA GLY A 584 84.72 -3.27 -17.00
C GLY A 584 83.55 -3.53 -17.96
N GLY A 585 83.73 -3.15 -19.23
CA GLY A 585 82.88 -3.60 -20.35
C GLY A 585 81.78 -2.62 -20.77
N THR A 586 80.79 -3.13 -21.50
CA THR A 586 79.61 -2.40 -22.02
C THR A 586 78.53 -2.14 -20.96
N GLN A 587 78.72 -2.66 -19.74
CA GLN A 587 77.85 -2.44 -18.58
C GLN A 587 78.70 -2.30 -17.30
N SER A 588 78.46 -1.27 -16.48
CA SER A 588 79.18 -1.08 -15.21
C SER A 588 78.19 -0.92 -14.05
N PRO A 589 78.05 -1.93 -13.15
CA PRO A 589 77.18 -1.82 -11.99
C PRO A 589 77.83 -0.97 -10.89
N CYS A 590 77.03 -0.12 -10.26
CA CYS A 590 77.34 0.72 -9.13
C CYS A 590 76.39 0.39 -7.97
N THR A 591 76.93 0.17 -6.78
CA THR A 591 76.13 -0.17 -5.58
C THR A 591 76.26 0.88 -4.49
N ARG A 592 75.19 1.03 -3.72
CA ARG A 592 75.10 1.92 -2.55
C ARG A 592 74.21 1.28 -1.46
N SER A 593 74.49 1.52 -0.18
CA SER A 593 73.89 0.74 0.92
C SER A 593 73.32 1.55 2.09
N ASP A 594 73.43 2.87 2.06
CA ASP A 594 72.71 3.78 2.98
C ASP A 594 71.25 3.94 2.54
N THR A 595 70.33 4.03 3.50
CA THR A 595 68.87 4.13 3.25
C THR A 595 68.51 5.37 2.44
N LEU A 596 67.61 5.21 1.46
CA LEU A 596 66.95 6.28 0.72
C LEU A 596 65.50 6.44 1.20
N ALA A 597 65.15 7.60 1.74
CA ALA A 597 63.79 7.88 2.20
C ALA A 597 62.82 8.10 1.02
N PRO A 598 61.50 7.97 1.23
CA PRO A 598 60.49 8.27 0.21
C PRO A 598 60.65 9.69 -0.35
N GLY A 599 60.64 9.81 -1.68
CA GLY A 599 60.80 11.06 -2.42
C GLY A 599 62.22 11.64 -2.44
N ASP A 600 63.17 11.06 -1.69
CA ASP A 600 64.56 11.49 -1.71
C ASP A 600 65.30 10.87 -2.90
N SER A 601 66.35 11.56 -3.35
CA SER A 601 67.29 11.07 -4.35
C SER A 601 68.70 10.90 -3.79
N TYR A 602 69.40 9.86 -4.23
CA TYR A 602 70.85 9.81 -4.01
C TYR A 602 71.57 10.88 -4.85
N PRO A 603 72.74 11.37 -4.40
CA PRO A 603 73.66 12.12 -5.25
C PRO A 603 73.89 11.44 -6.60
N ALA A 604 73.80 12.24 -7.67
CA ALA A 604 73.87 11.75 -9.05
C ALA A 604 75.20 11.03 -9.35
N LEU A 605 75.13 9.94 -10.12
CA LEU A 605 76.31 9.42 -10.81
C LEU A 605 76.49 10.17 -12.12
N THR A 606 77.75 10.40 -12.48
CA THR A 606 78.12 10.97 -13.76
C THR A 606 78.67 9.86 -14.67
N VAL A 607 78.10 9.72 -15.85
CA VAL A 607 78.59 8.88 -16.94
C VAL A 607 79.22 9.77 -17.99
N VAL A 608 80.49 9.53 -18.34
CA VAL A 608 81.18 10.25 -19.43
C VAL A 608 81.55 9.26 -20.51
N ALA A 609 81.06 9.50 -21.73
CA ALA A 609 81.27 8.66 -22.90
C ALA A 609 81.58 9.52 -24.15
N ALA A 610 82.39 9.01 -25.08
CA ALA A 610 82.72 9.72 -26.32
C ALA A 610 82.07 9.04 -27.55
N PHE A 611 81.35 9.80 -28.38
CA PHE A 611 80.63 9.28 -29.56
C PHE A 611 81.07 9.96 -30.87
N ALA A 612 80.94 9.25 -31.99
CA ALA A 612 81.30 9.80 -33.31
C ALA A 612 80.32 10.92 -33.74
N PRO A 613 80.79 11.96 -34.46
CA PRO A 613 79.96 13.10 -34.81
C PRO A 613 78.87 12.73 -35.82
N GLY A 614 77.65 13.22 -35.60
CA GLY A 614 76.51 13.09 -36.52
C GLY A 614 75.58 11.90 -36.29
N LEU A 615 75.70 11.19 -35.16
CA LEU A 615 74.81 10.09 -34.77
C LEU A 615 73.92 10.50 -33.59
N SER A 616 72.65 10.08 -33.60
CA SER A 616 71.80 10.05 -32.40
C SER A 616 72.28 8.91 -31.51
N VAL A 617 72.45 9.18 -30.22
CA VAL A 617 72.95 8.20 -29.26
C VAL A 617 71.90 7.98 -28.18
N GLU A 618 71.56 6.71 -27.95
CA GLU A 618 70.72 6.24 -26.85
C GLU A 618 71.62 5.57 -25.79
N ASN A 619 71.40 5.90 -24.53
CA ASN A 619 72.13 5.35 -23.39
C ASN A 619 71.10 4.93 -22.34
N ASP A 620 71.18 3.70 -21.85
CA ASP A 620 70.20 3.08 -20.96
C ASP A 620 70.76 2.88 -19.55
N ALA A 621 69.92 3.05 -18.54
CA ALA A 621 70.23 2.73 -17.16
C ALA A 621 69.11 1.89 -16.54
N THR A 622 69.48 0.95 -15.66
CA THR A 622 68.57 0.11 -14.89
C THR A 622 68.93 0.14 -13.40
N VAL A 623 67.97 0.19 -12.49
CA VAL A 623 68.18 0.14 -11.03
C VAL A 623 67.48 -1.07 -10.42
N SER A 624 68.07 -1.67 -9.39
CA SER A 624 67.55 -2.85 -8.71
C SER A 624 67.97 -2.91 -7.24
N GLY A 625 67.25 -3.66 -6.41
CA GLY A 625 67.60 -3.87 -5.00
C GLY A 625 66.88 -2.90 -4.06
N GLY A 626 67.47 -2.58 -2.91
CA GLY A 626 66.87 -1.64 -1.96
C GLY A 626 65.51 -2.07 -1.36
N GLY A 627 65.19 -3.37 -1.35
CA GLY A 627 63.93 -3.88 -0.80
C GLY A 627 62.78 -3.92 -1.79
N GLN A 628 63.03 -3.72 -3.09
CA GLN A 628 62.03 -3.94 -4.15
C GLN A 628 61.38 -5.33 -4.07
N PRO A 629 60.14 -5.46 -4.54
CA PRO A 629 59.44 -6.74 -4.62
C PRO A 629 60.23 -7.75 -5.47
N THR A 630 60.05 -9.04 -5.19
CA THR A 630 60.79 -10.12 -5.90
C THR A 630 59.96 -10.82 -6.97
N ASP A 631 58.65 -10.56 -7.00
CA ASP A 631 57.76 -11.09 -8.02
C ASP A 631 57.87 -10.27 -9.31
N ALA A 632 57.74 -10.96 -10.45
CA ALA A 632 57.94 -10.35 -11.76
C ALA A 632 56.85 -9.34 -12.15
N ALA A 633 55.65 -9.41 -11.55
CA ALA A 633 54.54 -8.53 -11.90
C ALA A 633 54.73 -7.15 -11.25
N SER A 634 55.11 -7.11 -9.98
CA SER A 634 55.40 -5.87 -9.25
C SER A 634 56.65 -5.18 -9.79
N LEU A 635 57.70 -5.95 -10.15
CA LEU A 635 58.91 -5.39 -10.76
C LEU A 635 58.64 -4.65 -12.08
N ALA A 636 57.64 -5.08 -12.87
CA ALA A 636 57.28 -4.46 -14.13
C ALA A 636 56.56 -3.10 -13.99
N LEU A 637 56.11 -2.76 -12.78
CA LEU A 637 55.45 -1.49 -12.46
C LEU A 637 56.43 -0.42 -11.95
N LEU A 638 57.67 -0.81 -11.65
CA LEU A 638 58.69 0.09 -11.13
C LEU A 638 59.32 0.88 -12.27
N ASN A 639 59.73 2.11 -12.01
CA ASN A 639 60.51 2.95 -12.96
C ASN A 639 62.00 2.60 -12.89
N ASP A 640 62.27 1.30 -13.00
CA ASP A 640 63.59 0.72 -12.85
C ASP A 640 64.51 1.01 -14.05
N ASN A 641 63.99 1.53 -15.16
CA ASN A 641 64.72 1.77 -16.39
C ASN A 641 64.60 3.24 -16.88
N SER A 642 65.69 3.81 -17.41
CA SER A 642 65.69 5.16 -18.01
C SER A 642 66.72 5.32 -19.13
N SER A 643 66.35 6.01 -20.22
CA SER A 643 67.21 6.28 -21.37
C SER A 643 67.31 7.78 -21.73
N ALA A 644 68.41 8.21 -22.37
CA ALA A 644 68.63 9.61 -22.77
C ALA A 644 69.23 9.75 -24.18
N THR A 645 68.76 10.76 -24.97
CA THR A 645 69.16 11.07 -26.37
C THR A 645 69.61 12.54 -26.53
N ALA A 646 70.46 12.89 -27.53
CA ALA A 646 71.07 14.24 -27.70
C ALA A 646 70.79 14.97 -29.06
N GLY A 647 70.28 16.24 -29.04
CA GLY A 647 70.12 17.22 -30.17
C GLY A 647 69.36 18.53 -29.76
N LEU A 648 69.46 19.69 -30.45
CA LEU A 648 68.84 21.00 -30.02
C LEU A 648 67.95 21.72 -31.08
N SER A 649 66.80 22.25 -30.63
CA SER A 649 65.80 23.13 -31.32
C SER A 649 64.99 23.94 -30.26
N PRO A 650 64.31 25.08 -30.58
CA PRO A 650 63.48 25.82 -29.62
C PRO A 650 62.40 24.92 -29.00
N SER A 651 62.17 25.03 -27.68
CA SER A 651 61.29 24.15 -26.91
C SER A 651 60.38 24.93 -25.96
N ALA A 652 59.08 24.72 -26.06
CA ALA A 652 58.16 24.89 -24.92
C ALA A 652 58.13 23.58 -24.12
N GLU A 653 57.80 23.66 -22.83
CA GLU A 653 57.70 22.49 -21.93
C GLU A 653 56.34 22.60 -21.24
N LEU A 654 55.36 21.88 -21.76
CA LEU A 654 54.03 21.83 -21.16
C LEU A 654 54.00 20.75 -20.08
N SER A 655 53.32 20.99 -18.97
CA SER A 655 52.92 19.96 -18.02
C SER A 655 51.41 19.89 -17.99
N ILE A 656 50.88 18.69 -17.82
CA ILE A 656 49.46 18.40 -17.71
C ILE A 656 49.24 17.61 -16.43
N ASN A 657 48.18 17.94 -15.70
CA ASN A 657 47.71 17.20 -14.53
C ASN A 657 46.23 16.88 -14.76
N LYS A 658 45.90 15.60 -14.90
CA LYS A 658 44.56 15.10 -15.13
C LYS A 658 44.12 14.30 -13.91
N SER A 659 42.93 14.60 -13.40
CA SER A 659 42.30 13.86 -12.31
C SER A 659 40.84 13.59 -12.64
N ALA A 660 40.34 12.42 -12.24
CA ALA A 660 38.91 12.18 -12.19
C ALA A 660 38.33 12.98 -11.00
N VAL A 661 37.10 13.48 -11.15
CA VAL A 661 36.41 14.17 -10.04
C VAL A 661 35.91 13.16 -9.00
N LEU A 662 35.53 11.98 -9.47
CA LEU A 662 35.20 10.81 -8.69
C LEU A 662 36.01 9.64 -9.25
N ASP A 663 36.66 8.89 -8.38
CA ASP A 663 37.51 7.76 -8.78
C ASP A 663 36.68 6.52 -9.15
N ILE A 664 35.42 6.48 -8.69
CA ILE A 664 34.44 5.42 -8.94
C ILE A 664 33.14 6.05 -9.40
N VAL A 665 32.56 5.51 -10.48
CA VAL A 665 31.24 5.88 -10.99
C VAL A 665 30.47 4.63 -11.38
N ASP A 666 29.15 4.66 -11.25
CA ASP A 666 28.31 3.56 -11.71
C ASP A 666 28.01 3.75 -13.21
N VAL A 667 27.76 2.65 -13.95
CA VAL A 667 27.36 2.73 -15.37
C VAL A 667 26.16 3.67 -15.53
N GLY A 668 26.23 4.58 -16.49
CA GLY A 668 25.17 5.54 -16.77
C GLY A 668 25.21 6.81 -15.93
N GLU A 669 26.03 6.91 -14.88
CA GLU A 669 26.26 8.17 -14.15
C GLU A 669 27.27 9.09 -14.85
N LEU A 670 27.33 10.36 -14.44
CA LEU A 670 28.27 11.32 -15.01
C LEU A 670 29.67 11.16 -14.42
N ALA A 671 30.67 10.96 -15.27
CA ALA A 671 32.09 10.99 -14.92
C ALA A 671 32.73 12.27 -15.44
N ALA A 672 33.41 13.04 -14.59
CA ALA A 672 34.09 14.27 -14.98
C ALA A 672 35.60 14.16 -14.78
N PHE A 673 36.37 14.74 -15.70
CA PHE A 673 37.83 14.81 -15.66
C PHE A 673 38.28 16.27 -15.62
N ARG A 674 39.08 16.63 -14.61
CA ARG A 674 39.76 17.92 -14.49
C ARG A 674 41.14 17.81 -15.11
N ILE A 675 41.43 18.65 -16.10
CA ILE A 675 42.70 18.68 -16.83
C ILE A 675 43.33 20.07 -16.66
N GLN A 676 44.39 20.17 -15.87
CA GLN A 676 45.15 21.39 -15.65
C GLN A 676 46.43 21.38 -16.49
N ILE A 677 46.66 22.43 -17.27
CA ILE A 677 47.79 22.54 -18.20
C ILE A 677 48.62 23.76 -17.80
N ARG A 678 49.95 23.62 -17.83
CA ARG A 678 50.90 24.70 -17.51
C ARG A 678 52.08 24.73 -18.48
N ASN A 679 52.58 25.89 -18.87
CA ASN A 679 53.82 26.01 -19.66
C ASN A 679 55.01 26.34 -18.73
N ASN A 680 55.88 25.37 -18.49
CA ASN A 680 57.10 25.49 -17.68
C ASN A 680 58.36 25.80 -18.51
N GLY A 681 58.26 25.78 -19.84
CA GLY A 681 59.41 25.89 -20.73
C GLY A 681 59.94 27.31 -20.90
N PRO A 682 61.13 27.46 -21.50
CA PRO A 682 61.75 28.77 -21.70
C PRO A 682 61.16 29.59 -22.86
N SER A 683 60.13 29.08 -23.56
CA SER A 683 59.48 29.73 -24.71
C SER A 683 57.96 29.56 -24.66
N ALA A 684 57.23 30.54 -25.21
CA ALA A 684 55.77 30.51 -25.28
C ALA A 684 55.28 29.32 -26.13
N ALA A 685 54.32 28.57 -25.63
CA ALA A 685 53.69 27.47 -26.36
C ALA A 685 52.64 28.05 -27.32
N VAL A 686 53.08 28.43 -28.51
CA VAL A 686 52.21 29.00 -29.55
C VAL A 686 51.35 27.88 -30.17
N ASN A 687 50.06 28.16 -30.38
CA ASN A 687 49.08 27.19 -30.91
C ASN A 687 48.96 25.92 -30.05
N ALA A 688 48.87 26.09 -28.74
CA ALA A 688 48.61 25.00 -27.81
C ALA A 688 47.25 24.33 -28.10
N VAL A 689 47.26 23.01 -28.24
CA VAL A 689 46.08 22.18 -28.48
C VAL A 689 46.07 21.02 -27.49
N LEU A 690 45.00 20.92 -26.71
CA LEU A 690 44.69 19.76 -25.88
C LEU A 690 43.88 18.77 -26.72
N THR A 691 44.25 17.49 -26.63
CA THR A 691 43.53 16.36 -27.19
C THR A 691 43.28 15.36 -26.06
N ASP A 692 42.02 15.14 -25.69
CA ASP A 692 41.60 14.14 -24.71
C ASP A 692 40.97 12.95 -25.44
N SER A 693 41.60 11.78 -25.33
CA SER A 693 41.16 10.56 -25.99
C SER A 693 40.34 9.74 -25.00
N LEU A 694 39.01 9.85 -25.12
CA LEU A 694 38.08 9.08 -24.31
C LEU A 694 38.15 7.60 -24.73
N PRO A 695 38.42 6.66 -23.80
CA PRO A 695 38.39 5.23 -24.10
C PRO A 695 36.99 4.82 -24.57
N ALA A 696 36.92 3.78 -25.41
CA ALA A 696 35.65 3.23 -25.87
C ALA A 696 34.77 2.86 -24.66
N GLY A 697 33.52 3.32 -24.66
CA GLY A 697 32.60 3.14 -23.53
C GLY A 697 32.43 4.36 -22.63
N LEU A 698 33.34 5.36 -22.66
CA LEU A 698 33.09 6.69 -22.09
C LEU A 698 32.50 7.62 -23.16
N GLU A 699 31.21 7.89 -23.08
CA GLU A 699 30.50 8.75 -24.03
C GLU A 699 30.66 10.23 -23.64
N PHE A 700 31.05 11.09 -24.58
CA PHE A 700 31.18 12.52 -24.34
C PHE A 700 29.82 13.17 -24.02
N VAL A 701 29.79 14.00 -22.97
CA VAL A 701 28.61 14.80 -22.61
C VAL A 701 28.88 16.27 -22.92
N GLU A 702 29.95 16.83 -22.36
CA GLU A 702 30.36 18.22 -22.60
C GLU A 702 31.83 18.47 -22.22
N ALA A 703 32.41 19.57 -22.71
CA ALA A 703 33.68 20.10 -22.24
C ALA A 703 33.62 21.61 -22.05
N SER A 704 34.26 22.11 -21.00
CA SER A 704 34.34 23.54 -20.69
C SER A 704 35.78 23.98 -20.41
N THR A 705 36.13 25.19 -20.87
CA THR A 705 37.43 25.82 -20.66
C THR A 705 37.27 27.35 -20.59
N PRO A 706 38.06 28.07 -19.76
CA PRO A 706 38.04 29.53 -19.71
C PRO A 706 38.78 30.18 -20.90
N GLN A 707 39.57 29.41 -21.66
CA GLN A 707 40.35 29.90 -22.80
C GLN A 707 40.22 28.94 -23.99
N GLY A 708 39.87 29.48 -25.15
CA GLY A 708 39.70 28.71 -26.39
C GLY A 708 38.31 28.10 -26.55
N SER A 709 38.23 27.02 -27.32
CA SER A 709 37.01 26.26 -27.57
C SER A 709 37.32 24.77 -27.71
N CYS A 710 36.40 23.92 -27.28
CA CYS A 710 36.49 22.47 -27.42
C CYS A 710 35.51 21.95 -28.48
N THR A 711 35.90 20.91 -29.20
CA THR A 711 35.08 20.19 -30.19
C THR A 711 35.32 18.69 -30.06
N GLU A 712 34.27 17.90 -30.18
CA GLU A 712 34.32 16.45 -30.23
C GLU A 712 34.43 15.92 -31.66
N ALA A 713 35.16 14.82 -31.84
CA ALA A 713 35.22 14.07 -33.09
C ALA A 713 35.30 12.56 -32.82
N PRO A 714 34.74 11.71 -33.70
CA PRO A 714 34.89 10.28 -33.58
C PRO A 714 36.35 9.86 -33.84
N GLY A 715 36.89 9.05 -32.94
CA GLY A 715 38.20 8.41 -33.04
C GLY A 715 38.14 7.01 -33.68
N GLY A 716 39.30 6.37 -33.82
CA GLY A 716 39.37 4.99 -34.29
C GLY A 716 38.95 3.99 -33.20
N GLY A 717 38.21 2.93 -33.58
CA GLY A 717 37.88 1.83 -32.66
C GLY A 717 36.77 2.10 -31.64
N GLY A 718 35.95 3.14 -31.84
CA GLY A 718 34.84 3.48 -30.94
C GLY A 718 35.19 4.45 -29.80
N ALA A 719 36.44 4.92 -29.75
CA ALA A 719 36.88 6.01 -28.89
C ALA A 719 36.42 7.37 -29.43
N GLU A 720 36.20 8.34 -28.55
CA GLU A 720 35.90 9.73 -28.91
C GLU A 720 37.10 10.63 -28.57
N ILE A 721 37.34 11.65 -29.38
CA ILE A 721 38.47 12.56 -29.20
C ILE A 721 37.93 13.97 -28.98
N VAL A 722 38.16 14.52 -27.79
CA VAL A 722 37.82 15.90 -27.44
C VAL A 722 39.05 16.77 -27.70
N THR A 723 38.95 17.72 -28.63
CA THR A 723 40.05 18.62 -28.98
C THR A 723 39.73 20.04 -28.53
N CYS A 724 40.57 20.63 -27.69
CA CYS A 724 40.44 22.03 -27.27
C CYS A 724 41.59 22.88 -27.81
N ALA A 725 41.26 23.87 -28.64
CA ALA A 725 42.23 24.82 -29.19
C ALA A 725 42.47 25.95 -28.19
N LEU A 726 43.56 25.89 -27.42
CA LEU A 726 43.84 26.77 -26.30
C LEU A 726 44.60 28.06 -26.71
N GLY A 727 45.23 28.08 -27.89
CA GLY A 727 45.93 29.27 -28.39
C GLY A 727 47.35 29.40 -27.81
N SER A 728 47.86 30.61 -27.60
CA SER A 728 49.22 30.79 -27.03
C SER A 728 49.17 30.69 -25.50
N LEU A 729 50.07 29.89 -24.91
CA LEU A 729 50.32 29.85 -23.47
C LEU A 729 51.71 30.44 -23.19
N GLU A 730 51.76 31.58 -22.53
CA GLU A 730 53.02 32.20 -22.12
C GLU A 730 53.71 31.38 -21.02
N VAL A 731 54.99 31.66 -20.80
CA VAL A 731 55.76 30.97 -19.76
C VAL A 731 55.13 31.23 -18.39
N GLY A 732 54.68 30.16 -17.73
CA GLY A 732 54.06 30.18 -16.41
C GLY A 732 52.53 30.24 -16.39
N ASP A 733 51.85 30.32 -17.55
CA ASP A 733 50.38 30.31 -17.62
C ASP A 733 49.80 28.94 -17.21
N ASP A 734 48.61 28.96 -16.57
CA ASP A 734 47.81 27.78 -16.21
C ASP A 734 46.41 27.84 -16.85
N VAL A 735 45.92 26.75 -17.42
CA VAL A 735 44.55 26.62 -17.98
C VAL A 735 43.88 25.34 -17.47
N LEU A 736 42.62 25.44 -17.04
CA LEU A 736 41.80 24.30 -16.58
C LEU A 736 40.73 23.95 -17.63
N VAL A 737 40.71 22.70 -18.05
CA VAL A 737 39.66 22.12 -18.89
C VAL A 737 38.90 21.06 -18.07
N ILE A 738 37.57 21.08 -18.12
CA ILE A 738 36.72 20.03 -17.52
C ILE A 738 36.01 19.29 -18.64
N VAL A 739 36.22 17.97 -18.72
CA VAL A 739 35.56 17.08 -19.68
C VAL A 739 34.60 16.18 -18.92
N THR A 740 33.31 16.24 -19.24
CA THR A 740 32.25 15.43 -18.65
C THR A 740 31.85 14.33 -19.64
N THR A 741 31.72 13.11 -19.14
CA THR A 741 31.44 11.89 -19.90
C THR A 741 30.41 11.03 -19.17
N ARG A 742 29.92 9.98 -19.83
CA ARG A 742 29.01 8.99 -19.26
C ARG A 742 29.47 7.58 -19.66
N PRO A 743 29.87 6.70 -18.72
CA PRO A 743 30.21 5.32 -19.04
C PRO A 743 28.97 4.54 -19.47
N ASN A 744 29.04 3.78 -20.56
CA ASN A 744 27.98 2.88 -20.98
C ASN A 744 28.21 1.44 -20.47
N ALA A 745 27.22 0.57 -20.66
CA ALA A 745 27.25 -0.78 -20.09
C ALA A 745 28.38 -1.68 -20.63
N SER A 746 29.05 -1.32 -21.73
CA SER A 746 30.10 -2.16 -22.32
C SER A 746 31.39 -2.22 -21.48
N VAL A 747 31.58 -1.26 -20.58
CA VAL A 747 32.78 -1.08 -19.75
C VAL A 747 32.51 -1.32 -18.27
N ALA A 748 31.40 -2.00 -17.96
CA ALA A 748 31.01 -2.31 -16.59
C ALA A 748 32.04 -3.25 -15.91
N GLY A 749 32.50 -2.87 -14.72
CA GLY A 749 33.54 -3.59 -13.98
C GLY A 749 34.96 -3.33 -14.47
N GLU A 750 35.15 -2.41 -15.41
CA GLU A 750 36.46 -2.04 -15.93
C GLU A 750 36.98 -0.76 -15.26
N THR A 751 38.29 -0.68 -15.11
CA THR A 751 38.98 0.58 -14.81
C THR A 751 39.40 1.23 -16.13
N LEU A 752 38.78 2.35 -16.46
CA LEU A 752 39.01 3.06 -17.71
C LEU A 752 40.10 4.11 -17.52
N ILE A 753 41.06 4.12 -18.44
CA ILE A 753 42.16 5.08 -18.46
C ILE A 753 41.84 6.16 -19.50
N ASN A 754 41.49 7.36 -19.04
CA ASN A 754 41.30 8.51 -19.92
C ASN A 754 42.63 9.24 -20.10
N THR A 755 43.09 9.37 -21.35
CA THR A 755 44.40 9.93 -21.68
C THR A 755 44.26 11.28 -22.36
N ALA A 756 44.79 12.32 -21.74
CA ALA A 756 44.89 13.64 -22.33
C ALA A 756 46.33 13.95 -22.76
N SER A 757 46.47 14.67 -23.87
CA SER A 757 47.74 15.11 -24.41
C SER A 757 47.66 16.57 -24.84
N VAL A 758 48.67 17.37 -24.51
CA VAL A 758 48.78 18.75 -24.97
C VAL A 758 50.05 18.96 -25.80
N THR A 759 49.89 19.64 -26.93
CA THR A 759 50.97 19.98 -27.88
C THR A 759 50.93 21.46 -28.24
N SER A 760 51.98 21.95 -28.90
CA SER A 760 52.15 23.30 -29.45
C SER A 760 53.17 23.25 -30.61
N ASP A 761 53.32 24.33 -31.37
CA ASP A 761 54.22 24.37 -32.54
C ASP A 761 55.71 24.16 -32.20
N ILE A 762 56.09 24.35 -30.95
CA ILE A 762 57.47 24.26 -30.47
C ILE A 762 57.63 23.29 -29.29
N THR A 763 56.65 22.41 -29.01
CA THR A 763 56.87 21.28 -28.09
C THR A 763 57.43 20.10 -28.87
N VAL A 764 58.55 19.55 -28.40
CA VAL A 764 59.21 18.41 -29.05
C VAL A 764 58.51 17.09 -28.71
N VAL A 765 57.93 17.01 -27.51
CA VAL A 765 57.16 15.86 -27.03
C VAL A 765 55.83 16.38 -26.46
N PRO A 766 54.69 15.80 -26.86
CA PRO A 766 53.41 16.09 -26.23
C PRO A 766 53.45 15.78 -24.74
N ALA A 767 52.97 16.69 -23.90
CA ALA A 767 52.81 16.39 -22.49
C ALA A 767 51.51 15.59 -22.31
N THR A 768 51.60 14.41 -21.70
CA THR A 768 50.47 13.51 -21.51
C THR A 768 50.23 13.27 -20.04
N ASP A 769 48.97 13.18 -19.65
CA ASP A 769 48.59 12.65 -18.35
C ASP A 769 47.32 11.82 -18.46
N THR A 770 47.18 10.87 -17.56
CA THR A 770 46.09 9.91 -17.53
C THR A 770 45.36 10.00 -16.21
N ALA A 771 44.04 9.87 -16.25
CA ALA A 771 43.25 9.63 -15.05
C ALA A 771 42.46 8.35 -15.23
N THR A 772 42.39 7.56 -14.16
CA THR A 772 41.58 6.36 -14.11
C THR A 772 40.21 6.67 -13.53
N VAL A 773 39.18 5.99 -14.03
CA VAL A 773 37.88 5.91 -13.39
C VAL A 773 37.45 4.45 -13.37
N GLU A 774 37.12 3.94 -12.18
CA GLU A 774 36.52 2.62 -12.05
C GLU A 774 35.03 2.71 -12.35
N VAL A 775 34.56 1.87 -13.27
CA VAL A 775 33.15 1.77 -13.61
C VAL A 775 32.58 0.54 -12.92
N ARG A 776 31.68 0.73 -11.95
CA ARG A 776 31.06 -0.40 -11.26
C ARG A 776 29.96 -1.03 -12.12
N ALA A 777 30.00 -2.36 -12.21
CA ALA A 777 28.90 -3.15 -12.75
C ALA A 777 27.78 -3.22 -11.70
N ALA A 778 26.55 -2.96 -12.11
CA ALA A 778 25.40 -2.91 -11.23
C ALA A 778 24.32 -3.88 -11.71
N THR A 779 23.79 -4.72 -10.82
CA THR A 779 22.47 -5.32 -11.06
C THR A 779 21.43 -4.35 -10.50
N ASP A 780 20.38 -4.07 -11.26
CA ASP A 780 19.25 -3.23 -10.85
C ASP A 780 18.01 -3.79 -11.54
N LEU A 781 17.11 -4.37 -10.77
CA LEU A 781 15.85 -4.90 -11.25
C LEU A 781 14.76 -3.85 -11.05
N ALA A 782 13.94 -3.66 -12.08
CA ALA A 782 12.74 -2.85 -11.99
C ALA A 782 11.53 -3.73 -12.25
N LEU A 783 10.52 -3.62 -11.41
CA LEU A 783 9.27 -4.35 -11.55
C LEU A 783 8.16 -3.43 -12.05
N ASP A 784 7.40 -3.90 -13.03
CA ASP A 784 6.14 -3.30 -13.45
C ASP A 784 5.02 -4.33 -13.35
N LYS A 785 3.82 -3.87 -13.01
CA LYS A 785 2.65 -4.74 -12.83
C LYS A 785 1.39 -4.06 -13.32
N THR A 786 0.65 -4.76 -14.16
CA THR A 786 -0.63 -4.30 -14.71
C THR A 786 -1.72 -5.36 -14.55
N ALA A 787 -2.96 -4.91 -14.42
CA ALA A 787 -4.15 -5.76 -14.50
C ALA A 787 -4.88 -5.48 -15.82
N SER A 788 -5.56 -6.48 -16.38
CA SER A 788 -6.31 -6.36 -17.63
C SER A 788 -7.45 -5.33 -17.57
N VAL A 789 -7.99 -5.07 -16.38
CA VAL A 789 -9.05 -4.10 -16.10
C VAL A 789 -8.83 -3.46 -14.73
N ALA A 790 -9.33 -2.23 -14.55
CA ALA A 790 -9.31 -1.54 -13.25
C ALA A 790 -10.54 -1.85 -12.38
N VAL A 791 -11.62 -2.33 -13.00
CA VAL A 791 -12.89 -2.69 -12.34
C VAL A 791 -13.36 -4.03 -12.89
N ALA A 792 -13.84 -4.92 -12.04
CA ALA A 792 -14.36 -6.24 -12.41
C ALA A 792 -15.59 -6.62 -11.56
N ASN A 793 -16.37 -7.58 -12.04
CA ASN A 793 -17.46 -8.21 -11.28
C ASN A 793 -16.98 -9.54 -10.68
N PRO A 794 -17.71 -10.11 -9.70
CA PRO A 794 -17.57 -11.52 -9.37
C PRO A 794 -17.61 -12.42 -10.61
N ASP A 795 -16.87 -13.52 -10.57
CA ASP A 795 -16.72 -14.51 -11.65
C ASP A 795 -16.01 -14.03 -12.94
N ASP A 796 -15.66 -12.74 -13.05
CA ASP A 796 -14.79 -12.26 -14.13
C ASP A 796 -13.40 -12.93 -14.04
N THR A 797 -12.77 -13.14 -15.20
CA THR A 797 -11.37 -13.58 -15.26
C THR A 797 -10.47 -12.40 -15.55
N LEU A 798 -9.53 -12.16 -14.64
CA LEU A 798 -8.50 -11.14 -14.72
C LEU A 798 -7.20 -11.74 -15.24
N ASN A 799 -6.45 -10.93 -15.98
CA ASN A 799 -5.06 -11.23 -16.32
C ASN A 799 -4.16 -10.18 -15.68
N TYR A 800 -3.27 -10.60 -14.79
CA TYR A 800 -2.17 -9.78 -14.30
C TYR A 800 -0.92 -10.04 -15.15
N THR A 801 -0.29 -8.97 -15.61
CA THR A 801 1.02 -9.06 -16.28
C THR A 801 2.06 -8.43 -15.37
N VAL A 802 2.98 -9.24 -14.85
CA VAL A 802 4.13 -8.79 -14.07
C VAL A 802 5.37 -8.87 -14.95
N THR A 803 6.13 -7.79 -15.01
CA THR A 803 7.32 -7.68 -15.85
C THR A 803 8.49 -7.19 -15.03
N ALA A 804 9.49 -8.04 -14.83
CA ALA A 804 10.78 -7.67 -14.26
C ALA A 804 11.76 -7.33 -15.39
N THR A 805 12.43 -6.19 -15.29
CA THR A 805 13.47 -5.76 -16.22
C THR A 805 14.76 -5.55 -15.45
N ASN A 806 15.83 -6.20 -15.88
CA ASN A 806 17.16 -5.84 -15.40
C ASN A 806 17.61 -4.56 -16.11
N ILE A 807 17.47 -3.41 -15.46
CA ILE A 807 17.91 -2.11 -15.98
C ILE A 807 19.38 -1.82 -15.66
N GLY A 808 20.00 -2.65 -14.81
CA GLY A 808 21.42 -2.61 -14.50
C GLY A 808 22.33 -3.08 -15.64
N SER A 809 23.63 -2.82 -15.48
CA SER A 809 24.71 -3.17 -16.41
C SER A 809 25.30 -4.57 -16.21
N GLN A 810 24.97 -5.25 -15.11
CA GLN A 810 25.35 -6.62 -14.78
C GLN A 810 24.15 -7.57 -14.94
N SER A 811 24.39 -8.87 -15.15
CA SER A 811 23.30 -9.85 -15.19
C SER A 811 22.75 -10.16 -13.79
N ALA A 812 21.43 -10.30 -13.67
CA ALA A 812 20.75 -10.77 -12.46
C ALA A 812 20.68 -12.30 -12.45
N GLU A 813 21.27 -12.96 -11.46
CA GLU A 813 21.30 -14.43 -11.36
C GLU A 813 20.12 -14.96 -10.55
N GLU A 814 19.45 -15.99 -11.06
CA GLU A 814 18.31 -16.64 -10.37
C GLU A 814 17.18 -15.63 -10.05
N LEU A 815 16.71 -14.91 -11.08
CA LEU A 815 15.63 -13.94 -10.93
C LEU A 815 14.34 -14.66 -10.49
N GLU A 816 13.77 -14.22 -9.38
CA GLU A 816 12.51 -14.73 -8.83
C GLU A 816 11.49 -13.60 -8.70
N ILE A 817 10.31 -13.78 -9.32
CA ILE A 817 9.14 -12.95 -9.07
C ILE A 817 8.24 -13.69 -8.07
N VAL A 818 7.90 -13.01 -6.97
CA VAL A 818 6.92 -13.48 -5.99
C VAL A 818 5.74 -12.53 -5.99
N ASP A 819 4.56 -13.06 -6.28
CA ASP A 819 3.32 -12.33 -6.47
C ASP A 819 2.26 -12.86 -5.50
N ALA A 820 1.82 -12.02 -4.56
CA ALA A 820 0.79 -12.37 -3.58
C ALA A 820 -0.58 -11.96 -4.13
N VAL A 821 -1.23 -12.90 -4.83
CA VAL A 821 -2.53 -12.64 -5.46
C VAL A 821 -3.61 -12.48 -4.37
N PRO A 822 -4.49 -11.45 -4.44
CA PRO A 822 -5.48 -11.18 -3.41
C PRO A 822 -6.39 -12.37 -3.07
N SER A 823 -6.87 -12.46 -1.83
CA SER A 823 -7.88 -13.42 -1.36
C SER A 823 -9.20 -13.34 -2.12
N ALA A 824 -9.47 -12.20 -2.77
CA ALA A 824 -10.61 -12.01 -3.66
C ALA A 824 -10.59 -12.92 -4.90
N MET A 825 -9.43 -13.50 -5.24
CA MET A 825 -9.27 -14.45 -6.35
C MET A 825 -9.35 -15.90 -5.84
N GLY A 826 -9.99 -16.76 -6.60
CA GLY A 826 -10.10 -18.17 -6.25
C GLY A 826 -8.74 -18.87 -6.37
N ALA A 827 -8.21 -19.41 -5.27
CA ALA A 827 -6.92 -20.12 -5.25
C ALA A 827 -6.80 -21.22 -6.32
N SER A 828 -7.91 -21.92 -6.58
CA SER A 828 -7.99 -22.98 -7.57
C SER A 828 -8.10 -22.50 -9.02
N SER A 829 -8.32 -21.21 -9.24
CA SER A 829 -8.42 -20.59 -10.57
C SER A 829 -7.10 -20.04 -11.09
N LEU A 830 -6.09 -19.90 -10.23
CA LEU A 830 -4.83 -19.27 -10.59
C LEU A 830 -4.05 -20.10 -11.60
N VAL A 831 -3.73 -19.48 -12.74
CA VAL A 831 -2.85 -20.04 -13.75
C VAL A 831 -1.73 -19.05 -14.05
N ALA A 832 -0.51 -19.40 -13.65
CA ALA A 832 0.68 -18.59 -13.92
C ALA A 832 1.44 -19.14 -15.14
N THR A 833 1.61 -18.29 -16.15
CA THR A 833 2.31 -18.61 -17.40
C THR A 833 3.57 -17.72 -17.49
N PRO A 834 4.75 -18.23 -17.10
CA PRO A 834 5.99 -17.48 -17.20
C PRO A 834 6.47 -17.38 -18.65
N SER A 835 7.25 -16.33 -18.94
CA SER A 835 8.02 -16.22 -20.16
C SER A 835 9.08 -17.33 -20.25
N SER A 836 9.57 -17.58 -21.47
CA SER A 836 10.44 -18.74 -21.77
C SER A 836 11.60 -18.89 -20.78
N GLY A 837 11.76 -20.09 -20.22
CA GLY A 837 12.83 -20.43 -19.28
C GLY A 837 12.44 -20.31 -17.80
N GLY A 838 11.27 -19.76 -17.49
CA GLY A 838 10.77 -19.68 -16.11
C GLY A 838 9.91 -20.88 -15.71
N THR A 839 9.85 -21.15 -14.42
CA THR A 839 8.94 -22.13 -13.82
C THR A 839 8.22 -21.51 -12.63
N CYS A 840 6.89 -21.65 -12.59
CA CYS A 840 6.07 -21.10 -11.51
C CYS A 840 5.51 -22.19 -10.58
N THR A 841 5.34 -21.84 -9.32
CA THR A 841 4.64 -22.61 -8.30
C THR A 841 3.59 -21.73 -7.64
N ILE A 842 2.48 -22.33 -7.21
CA ILE A 842 1.37 -21.61 -6.58
C ILE A 842 1.07 -22.29 -5.24
N THR A 843 1.19 -21.54 -4.14
CA THR A 843 0.89 -22.01 -2.78
C THR A 843 0.18 -20.91 -2.02
N ASP A 844 -0.98 -21.19 -1.43
CA ASP A 844 -1.74 -20.25 -0.60
C ASP A 844 -1.92 -18.84 -1.24
N ASN A 845 -2.37 -18.80 -2.50
CA ASN A 845 -2.52 -17.59 -3.34
C ASN A 845 -1.21 -16.84 -3.69
N VAL A 846 -0.06 -17.38 -3.35
CA VAL A 846 1.24 -16.82 -3.75
C VAL A 846 1.76 -17.54 -4.99
N VAL A 847 2.00 -16.79 -6.06
CA VAL A 847 2.66 -17.24 -7.28
C VAL A 847 4.15 -16.92 -7.16
N SER A 848 5.02 -17.93 -7.11
CA SER A 848 6.48 -17.77 -7.17
C SER A 848 6.98 -18.32 -8.51
N CYS A 849 7.63 -17.48 -9.30
CA CYS A 849 8.18 -17.82 -10.60
C CYS A 849 9.69 -17.58 -10.64
N LEU A 850 10.46 -18.64 -10.84
CA LEU A 850 11.92 -18.62 -10.89
C LEU A 850 12.41 -18.77 -12.32
N TRP A 851 13.36 -17.92 -12.73
CA TRP A 851 14.16 -18.08 -13.95
C TRP A 851 15.61 -18.43 -13.58
N PRO A 852 16.00 -19.72 -13.67
CA PRO A 852 17.34 -20.13 -13.31
C PRO A 852 18.41 -19.56 -14.26
N GLY A 853 19.54 -19.16 -13.68
CA GLY A 853 20.67 -18.52 -14.37
C GLY A 853 20.51 -17.02 -14.67
N ALA A 854 21.43 -16.53 -15.50
CA ALA A 854 21.64 -15.10 -15.73
C ALA A 854 20.54 -14.45 -16.59
N THR A 855 19.95 -13.38 -16.08
CA THR A 855 19.15 -12.40 -16.83
C THR A 855 20.06 -11.24 -17.21
N ALA A 856 20.46 -11.19 -18.47
CA ALA A 856 21.36 -10.16 -19.00
C ALA A 856 20.83 -8.72 -18.77
N PRO A 857 21.71 -7.70 -18.85
CA PRO A 857 21.32 -6.29 -18.90
C PRO A 857 20.23 -6.04 -19.94
N THR A 858 19.25 -5.19 -19.61
CA THR A 858 17.98 -4.96 -20.36
C THR A 858 17.11 -6.20 -20.54
N GLY A 859 17.49 -7.32 -19.93
CA GLY A 859 16.77 -8.58 -20.00
C GLY A 859 15.44 -8.47 -19.28
N VAL A 860 14.39 -8.91 -19.96
CA VAL A 860 13.02 -8.91 -19.45
C VAL A 860 12.59 -10.33 -19.10
N ARG A 861 11.97 -10.47 -17.94
CA ARG A 861 11.23 -11.66 -17.50
C ARG A 861 9.81 -11.25 -17.17
N SER A 862 8.85 -12.07 -17.51
CA SER A 862 7.45 -11.73 -17.26
C SER A 862 6.64 -12.96 -16.94
N VAL A 863 5.59 -12.78 -16.15
CA VAL A 863 4.59 -13.81 -15.89
C VAL A 863 3.21 -13.20 -16.13
N ALA A 864 2.39 -13.94 -16.88
CA ALA A 864 0.97 -13.68 -17.01
C ALA A 864 0.23 -14.57 -15.99
N ILE A 865 -0.58 -13.98 -15.13
CA ILE A 865 -1.33 -14.67 -14.08
C ILE A 865 -2.82 -14.48 -14.38
N ASP A 866 -3.47 -15.54 -14.85
CA ASP A 866 -4.92 -15.58 -14.97
C ASP A 866 -5.52 -15.93 -13.61
N ALA A 867 -6.51 -15.14 -13.17
CA ALA A 867 -7.19 -15.29 -11.89
C ALA A 867 -8.68 -15.01 -12.06
N THR A 868 -9.54 -15.92 -11.58
CA THR A 868 -10.99 -15.69 -11.57
C THR A 868 -11.39 -15.07 -10.23
N VAL A 869 -12.15 -13.97 -10.29
CA VAL A 869 -12.73 -13.33 -9.11
C VAL A 869 -13.69 -14.31 -8.44
N ASN A 870 -13.62 -14.47 -7.11
CA ASN A 870 -14.54 -15.35 -6.40
C ASN A 870 -16.00 -14.92 -6.65
N SER A 871 -16.89 -15.90 -6.76
CA SER A 871 -18.34 -15.69 -6.94
C SER A 871 -18.98 -14.90 -5.79
N VAL A 872 -18.33 -14.88 -4.62
CA VAL A 872 -18.69 -14.03 -3.48
C VAL A 872 -17.41 -13.37 -2.95
N VAL A 873 -17.38 -12.04 -2.97
CA VAL A 873 -16.25 -11.24 -2.47
C VAL A 873 -16.74 -10.39 -1.29
N SER A 874 -16.04 -10.50 -0.16
CA SER A 874 -16.36 -9.74 1.05
C SER A 874 -16.07 -8.25 0.83
N ALA A 875 -16.77 -7.35 1.53
CA ALA A 875 -16.58 -5.90 1.35
C ALA A 875 -15.13 -5.43 1.59
N ILE A 876 -14.38 -6.11 2.48
CA ILE A 876 -12.97 -5.78 2.75
C ILE A 876 -12.00 -6.27 1.67
N ASP A 877 -12.41 -7.22 0.81
CA ASP A 877 -11.60 -7.81 -0.25
C ASP A 877 -11.91 -7.21 -1.63
N ARG A 878 -12.89 -6.30 -1.74
CA ARG A 878 -13.30 -5.72 -3.02
C ARG A 878 -12.23 -4.78 -3.62
N ASP A 879 -11.31 -4.33 -2.79
CA ASP A 879 -10.06 -3.70 -3.22
C ASP A 879 -8.96 -4.72 -3.33
N ALA A 880 -8.97 -5.45 -4.44
CA ALA A 880 -8.02 -6.48 -4.72
C ALA A 880 -6.69 -5.84 -5.17
N LEU A 881 -5.94 -5.30 -4.21
CA LEU A 881 -4.56 -4.90 -4.45
C LEU A 881 -3.67 -6.14 -4.54
N ASN A 882 -3.16 -6.34 -5.75
CA ASN A 882 -2.20 -7.38 -6.03
C ASN A 882 -0.76 -6.84 -6.00
N GLU A 883 0.08 -7.33 -5.09
CA GLU A 883 1.49 -6.90 -4.94
C GLU A 883 2.44 -7.98 -5.46
N ALA A 884 3.47 -7.56 -6.17
CA ALA A 884 4.58 -8.42 -6.53
C ALA A 884 5.90 -7.78 -6.11
N VAL A 885 6.87 -8.64 -5.82
CA VAL A 885 8.27 -8.29 -5.59
C VAL A 885 9.15 -9.13 -6.51
N VAL A 886 10.30 -8.58 -6.89
CA VAL A 886 11.34 -9.30 -7.61
C VAL A 886 12.59 -9.38 -6.75
N SER A 887 13.34 -10.47 -6.91
CA SER A 887 14.63 -10.66 -6.25
C SER A 887 15.60 -11.41 -7.16
N THR A 888 16.87 -11.35 -6.80
CA THR A 888 18.01 -12.00 -7.47
C THR A 888 19.05 -12.40 -6.42
N LEU A 889 19.97 -13.32 -6.77
CA LEU A 889 21.10 -13.67 -5.91
C LEU A 889 22.27 -12.68 -6.03
N THR A 890 22.30 -11.86 -7.07
CA THR A 890 23.26 -10.75 -7.20
C THR A 890 22.75 -9.53 -6.43
N THR A 891 23.65 -8.71 -5.87
CA THR A 891 23.26 -7.52 -5.12
C THR A 891 22.59 -6.49 -6.03
N ASP A 892 21.34 -6.14 -5.72
CA ASP A 892 20.61 -5.04 -6.35
C ASP A 892 21.01 -3.68 -5.74
N LEU A 893 21.33 -2.68 -6.57
CA LEU A 893 21.72 -1.35 -6.09
C LEU A 893 20.55 -0.42 -5.76
N ASN A 894 19.35 -0.72 -6.27
CA ASN A 894 18.17 0.11 -6.03
C ASN A 894 16.96 -0.73 -5.57
N PRO A 895 16.91 -1.22 -4.32
CA PRO A 895 15.78 -2.02 -3.86
C PRO A 895 14.39 -1.34 -3.88
N SER A 896 14.32 -0.04 -4.22
CA SER A 896 13.08 0.74 -4.19
C SER A 896 12.18 0.53 -5.42
N ASN A 897 12.70 0.04 -6.54
CA ASN A 897 11.96 -0.28 -7.77
C ASN A 897 11.69 -1.79 -7.94
N ASP A 898 12.04 -2.62 -6.95
CA ASP A 898 11.85 -4.08 -6.93
C ASP A 898 10.43 -4.54 -6.60
N SER A 899 9.50 -3.62 -6.40
CA SER A 899 8.11 -3.92 -6.05
C SER A 899 7.15 -3.14 -6.92
N ALA A 900 6.03 -3.78 -7.28
CA ALA A 900 4.97 -3.17 -8.06
C ALA A 900 3.62 -3.71 -7.61
N SER A 901 2.59 -2.88 -7.69
CA SER A 901 1.24 -3.24 -7.29
C SER A 901 0.22 -2.85 -8.36
N ALA A 902 -0.85 -3.63 -8.46
CA ALA A 902 -2.01 -3.32 -9.29
C ALA A 902 -3.28 -3.50 -8.48
N LEU A 903 -4.10 -2.44 -8.41
CA LEU A 903 -5.41 -2.49 -7.78
C LEU A 903 -6.47 -2.84 -8.82
N VAL A 904 -7.33 -3.81 -8.50
CA VAL A 904 -8.61 -4.04 -9.19
C VAL A 904 -9.76 -3.84 -8.22
N GLN A 905 -10.73 -3.02 -8.61
CA GLN A 905 -11.95 -2.75 -7.85
C GLN A 905 -13.04 -3.76 -8.23
N ILE A 906 -13.59 -4.49 -7.26
CA ILE A 906 -14.63 -5.50 -7.50
C ILE A 906 -16.00 -4.91 -7.15
N LEU A 907 -16.85 -4.72 -8.16
CA LEU A 907 -18.18 -4.10 -8.02
C LEU A 907 -19.28 -5.10 -8.45
N PRO A 908 -19.88 -5.86 -7.52
CA PRO A 908 -21.01 -6.72 -7.85
C PRO A 908 -22.26 -5.89 -8.19
N LEU A 909 -22.93 -6.22 -9.29
CA LEU A 909 -24.15 -5.55 -9.79
C LEU A 909 -25.26 -6.56 -10.09
N ALA A 910 -26.41 -6.42 -9.44
CA ALA A 910 -27.60 -7.24 -9.68
C ALA A 910 -28.78 -6.33 -10.04
N ASP A 911 -29.35 -6.49 -11.23
CA ASP A 911 -30.49 -5.69 -11.73
C ASP A 911 -31.75 -6.50 -11.50
N LEU A 912 -32.38 -6.32 -10.35
CA LEU A 912 -33.66 -6.94 -10.06
C LEU A 912 -34.74 -6.18 -10.83
N GLN A 913 -35.74 -6.90 -11.31
CA GLN A 913 -36.90 -6.33 -11.96
C GLN A 913 -38.12 -7.06 -11.46
N ILE A 914 -39.16 -6.32 -11.10
CA ILE A 914 -40.45 -6.91 -10.72
C ILE A 914 -41.52 -6.66 -11.76
N THR A 915 -42.41 -7.63 -11.95
CA THR A 915 -43.64 -7.49 -12.73
C THR A 915 -44.81 -8.05 -11.92
N ALA A 916 -45.80 -7.22 -11.67
CA ALA A 916 -47.03 -7.53 -10.96
C ALA A 916 -48.17 -7.76 -11.98
N SER A 917 -48.87 -8.86 -11.83
CA SER A 917 -49.99 -9.22 -12.71
C SER A 917 -51.09 -9.96 -11.94
N GLY A 918 -52.27 -10.07 -12.53
CA GLY A 918 -53.42 -10.70 -11.90
C GLY A 918 -54.39 -9.69 -11.29
N GLY A 919 -55.32 -10.18 -10.48
CA GLY A 919 -56.34 -9.33 -9.86
C GLY A 919 -57.43 -8.81 -10.81
N GLY A 920 -58.06 -9.60 -11.68
CA GLY A 920 -59.08 -9.10 -12.61
C GLY A 920 -60.33 -8.42 -12.00
N ILE A 921 -61.49 -9.08 -12.06
CA ILE A 921 -62.74 -8.58 -11.50
C ILE A 921 -63.21 -9.58 -10.44
N VAL A 922 -63.53 -9.11 -9.24
CA VAL A 922 -64.02 -9.97 -8.15
C VAL A 922 -65.29 -9.41 -7.52
N ALA A 923 -66.27 -10.29 -7.29
CA ALA A 923 -67.45 -9.95 -6.52
C ALA A 923 -67.08 -9.67 -5.04
N PRO A 924 -67.83 -8.82 -4.31
CA PRO A 924 -67.73 -8.75 -2.85
C PRO A 924 -67.88 -10.15 -2.23
N GLY A 925 -66.90 -10.59 -1.43
CA GLY A 925 -66.83 -11.95 -0.88
C GLY A 925 -66.15 -13.01 -1.76
N GLY A 926 -65.74 -12.68 -2.99
CA GLY A 926 -65.01 -13.58 -3.89
C GLY A 926 -63.49 -13.58 -3.68
N SER A 927 -62.79 -14.52 -4.32
CA SER A 927 -61.32 -14.66 -4.27
C SER A 927 -60.64 -14.28 -5.59
N ALA A 928 -59.46 -13.67 -5.50
CA ALA A 928 -58.58 -13.36 -6.63
C ALA A 928 -57.14 -13.81 -6.33
N VAL A 929 -56.29 -13.85 -7.36
CA VAL A 929 -54.86 -14.17 -7.22
C VAL A 929 -54.03 -13.09 -7.90
N PHE A 930 -53.00 -12.61 -7.20
CA PHE A 930 -51.94 -11.76 -7.75
C PHE A 930 -50.69 -12.60 -7.98
N THR A 931 -49.98 -12.36 -9.07
CA THR A 931 -48.71 -13.00 -9.43
C THR A 931 -47.63 -11.93 -9.51
N PHE A 932 -46.57 -12.10 -8.72
CA PHE A 932 -45.39 -11.22 -8.72
C PHE A 932 -44.20 -12.00 -9.24
N THR A 933 -43.57 -11.52 -10.31
CA THR A 933 -42.40 -12.14 -10.93
C THR A 933 -41.20 -11.24 -10.75
N VAL A 934 -40.16 -11.74 -10.10
CA VAL A 934 -38.85 -11.10 -9.94
C VAL A 934 -37.87 -11.73 -10.93
N VAL A 935 -37.09 -10.92 -11.63
CA VAL A 935 -36.00 -11.36 -12.53
C VAL A 935 -34.72 -10.65 -12.13
N ASN A 936 -33.58 -11.34 -12.10
CA ASN A 936 -32.27 -10.69 -12.01
C ASN A 936 -31.66 -10.57 -13.43
N ASN A 937 -31.72 -9.38 -14.03
CA ASN A 937 -31.13 -9.04 -15.32
C ASN A 937 -29.64 -8.67 -15.23
N GLY A 938 -29.09 -8.55 -14.01
CA GLY A 938 -27.73 -8.08 -13.77
C GLY A 938 -26.68 -9.19 -13.93
N PRO A 939 -25.40 -8.83 -14.09
CA PRO A 939 -24.32 -9.80 -14.26
C PRO A 939 -23.95 -10.57 -12.99
N SER A 940 -24.29 -10.07 -11.79
CA SER A 940 -24.00 -10.71 -10.50
C SER A 940 -25.24 -11.31 -9.84
N SER A 941 -25.07 -12.32 -8.99
CA SER A 941 -26.15 -12.89 -8.20
C SER A 941 -26.66 -11.88 -7.15
N ALA A 942 -27.98 -11.70 -7.05
CA ALA A 942 -28.60 -10.99 -5.94
C ALA A 942 -28.62 -11.92 -4.70
N THR A 943 -27.98 -11.51 -3.61
CA THR A 943 -27.94 -12.30 -2.38
C THR A 943 -29.10 -11.92 -1.46
N SER A 944 -29.93 -12.90 -1.13
CA SER A 944 -31.11 -12.77 -0.25
C SER A 944 -32.02 -11.58 -0.61
N PRO A 945 -32.60 -11.53 -1.83
CA PRO A 945 -33.51 -10.46 -2.19
C PRO A 945 -34.73 -10.44 -1.27
N ASP A 946 -35.13 -9.24 -0.83
CA ASP A 946 -36.31 -9.02 -0.02
C ASP A 946 -37.44 -8.49 -0.90
N LEU A 947 -38.49 -9.30 -1.04
CA LEU A 947 -39.71 -8.97 -1.77
C LEU A 947 -40.78 -8.50 -0.80
N VAL A 948 -41.23 -7.25 -0.96
CA VAL A 948 -42.29 -6.63 -0.16
C VAL A 948 -43.53 -6.47 -1.02
N ILE A 949 -44.67 -6.98 -0.57
CA ILE A 949 -45.96 -6.88 -1.26
C ILE A 949 -46.96 -6.19 -0.33
N THR A 950 -47.54 -5.08 -0.77
CA THR A 950 -48.61 -4.38 -0.05
C THR A 950 -49.96 -4.73 -0.66
N ILE A 951 -50.81 -5.35 0.14
CA ILE A 951 -52.19 -5.66 -0.22
C ILE A 951 -53.07 -4.46 0.18
N PRO A 952 -53.95 -3.95 -0.70
CA PRO A 952 -54.78 -2.80 -0.39
C PRO A 952 -55.87 -3.13 0.64
N ALA A 953 -56.29 -2.12 1.40
CA ALA A 953 -57.40 -2.27 2.34
C ALA A 953 -58.69 -2.69 1.62
N GLY A 954 -59.43 -3.64 2.22
CA GLY A 954 -60.63 -4.24 1.61
C GLY A 954 -60.40 -5.64 1.05
N LEU A 955 -59.14 -6.06 0.92
CA LEU A 955 -58.73 -7.43 0.62
C LEU A 955 -58.07 -8.08 1.85
N GLU A 956 -58.29 -9.38 2.00
CA GLU A 956 -57.65 -10.21 3.01
C GLU A 956 -56.92 -11.38 2.33
N VAL A 957 -55.76 -11.79 2.86
CA VAL A 957 -54.94 -12.84 2.24
C VAL A 957 -55.47 -14.23 2.63
N SER A 958 -55.70 -15.11 1.64
CA SER A 958 -56.26 -16.46 1.85
C SER A 958 -55.22 -17.52 2.21
N GLY A 959 -53.93 -17.19 2.14
CA GLY A 959 -52.80 -18.04 2.54
C GLY A 959 -51.46 -17.42 2.14
N LEU A 960 -50.39 -17.75 2.88
CA LEU A 960 -49.04 -17.24 2.62
C LEU A 960 -48.05 -18.38 2.36
N PRO A 961 -47.11 -18.21 1.41
CA PRO A 961 -45.96 -19.09 1.28
C PRO A 961 -45.11 -19.11 2.55
N ALA A 962 -44.43 -20.23 2.82
CA ALA A 962 -43.65 -20.41 4.05
C ALA A 962 -42.46 -19.44 4.20
N PHE A 963 -41.96 -18.89 3.09
CA PHE A 963 -40.88 -17.89 3.05
C PHE A 963 -41.41 -16.44 3.19
N CYS A 964 -42.72 -16.27 3.32
CA CYS A 964 -43.36 -14.97 3.52
C CYS A 964 -43.92 -14.84 4.93
N SER A 965 -43.89 -13.61 5.47
CA SER A 965 -44.56 -13.24 6.71
C SER A 965 -45.48 -12.03 6.46
N ALA A 966 -46.53 -11.88 7.28
CA ALA A 966 -47.46 -10.77 7.17
C ALA A 966 -47.51 -9.94 8.44
N ALA A 967 -47.43 -8.62 8.27
CA ALA A 967 -47.70 -7.62 9.30
C ALA A 967 -48.76 -6.65 8.77
N ALA A 968 -49.97 -6.76 9.32
CA ALA A 968 -51.16 -6.09 8.77
C ALA A 968 -51.36 -6.44 7.28
N ASN A 969 -51.31 -5.44 6.38
CA ASN A 969 -51.52 -5.59 4.95
C ASN A 969 -50.21 -5.61 4.13
N ILE A 970 -49.05 -5.65 4.80
CA ILE A 970 -47.73 -5.76 4.18
C ILE A 970 -47.22 -7.19 4.35
N LEU A 971 -46.80 -7.79 3.24
CA LEU A 971 -46.19 -9.11 3.17
C LEU A 971 -44.70 -8.95 2.88
N SER A 972 -43.85 -9.56 3.70
CA SER A 972 -42.40 -9.56 3.52
C SER A 972 -41.93 -10.98 3.24
N CYS A 973 -41.34 -11.20 2.08
CA CYS A 973 -40.90 -12.49 1.57
C CYS A 973 -39.38 -12.43 1.34
N SER A 974 -38.61 -13.21 2.08
CA SER A 974 -37.17 -13.32 1.85
C SER A 974 -36.90 -14.44 0.85
N LEU A 975 -36.27 -14.09 -0.26
CA LEU A 975 -35.93 -15.02 -1.33
C LEU A 975 -34.54 -15.62 -1.09
N ASP A 976 -34.30 -16.82 -1.61
CA ASP A 976 -32.94 -17.34 -1.73
C ASP A 976 -32.15 -16.52 -2.77
N SER A 977 -30.84 -16.71 -2.83
CA SER A 977 -29.99 -16.06 -3.83
C SER A 977 -30.51 -16.27 -5.25
N MET A 978 -30.56 -15.19 -6.03
CA MET A 978 -30.97 -15.21 -7.44
C MET A 978 -29.77 -14.95 -8.33
N ASP A 979 -29.29 -16.00 -9.00
CA ASP A 979 -28.21 -15.90 -9.99
C ASP A 979 -28.57 -14.98 -11.17
N SER A 980 -27.57 -14.55 -11.93
CA SER A 980 -27.78 -13.79 -13.17
C SER A 980 -28.74 -14.54 -14.11
N GLY A 981 -29.79 -13.85 -14.56
CA GLY A 981 -30.86 -14.40 -15.41
C GLY A 981 -31.91 -15.24 -14.67
N ALA A 982 -31.79 -15.44 -13.35
CA ALA A 982 -32.77 -16.21 -12.59
C ALA A 982 -34.12 -15.48 -12.53
N THR A 983 -35.20 -16.25 -12.54
CA THR A 983 -36.58 -15.77 -12.42
C THR A 983 -37.27 -16.46 -11.26
N PHE A 984 -37.94 -15.70 -10.41
CA PHE A 984 -38.74 -16.17 -9.28
C PHE A 984 -40.16 -15.64 -9.40
N ALA A 985 -41.17 -16.48 -9.18
CA ALA A 985 -42.57 -16.05 -9.21
C ALA A 985 -43.32 -16.51 -7.95
N VAL A 986 -44.15 -15.63 -7.39
CA VAL A 986 -45.01 -15.93 -6.25
C VAL A 986 -46.45 -15.55 -6.54
N GLU A 987 -47.38 -16.44 -6.17
CA GLU A 987 -48.82 -16.23 -6.26
C GLU A 987 -49.41 -15.93 -4.88
N ILE A 988 -50.12 -14.81 -4.74
CA ILE A 988 -50.81 -14.40 -3.52
C ILE A 988 -52.31 -14.44 -3.75
N GLY A 989 -52.98 -15.40 -3.13
CA GLY A 989 -54.43 -15.49 -3.13
C GLY A 989 -55.07 -14.55 -2.11
N VAL A 990 -56.01 -13.72 -2.54
CA VAL A 990 -56.76 -12.76 -1.72
C VAL A 990 -58.26 -13.00 -1.79
N PHE A 991 -59.01 -12.55 -0.79
CA PHE A 991 -60.47 -12.51 -0.80
C PHE A 991 -60.99 -11.11 -0.44
N SER A 992 -62.09 -10.71 -1.08
CA SER A 992 -62.73 -9.43 -0.86
C SER A 992 -63.62 -9.49 0.39
N ALA A 993 -63.09 -9.09 1.55
CA ALA A 993 -63.82 -9.17 2.82
C ALA A 993 -64.88 -8.06 2.99
N SER A 994 -64.63 -6.86 2.44
CA SER A 994 -65.52 -5.69 2.62
C SER A 994 -65.33 -4.56 1.60
N ALA A 995 -64.64 -4.82 0.49
CA ALA A 995 -64.36 -3.77 -0.49
C ALA A 995 -65.67 -3.20 -1.11
N PRO A 996 -65.85 -1.87 -1.15
CA PRO A 996 -67.02 -1.24 -1.77
C PRO A 996 -67.11 -1.61 -3.26
N ILE A 997 -68.32 -1.69 -3.80
CA ILE A 997 -68.55 -1.96 -5.23
C ILE A 997 -67.98 -0.82 -6.09
N GLY A 998 -67.29 -1.15 -7.18
CA GLY A 998 -66.75 -0.20 -8.15
C GLY A 998 -65.41 0.43 -7.75
N THR A 999 -64.75 -0.09 -6.72
CA THR A 999 -63.42 0.37 -6.30
C THR A 999 -62.32 -0.37 -7.03
N VAL A 1000 -61.34 0.38 -7.53
CA VAL A 1000 -60.04 -0.17 -7.96
C VAL A 1000 -59.14 -0.24 -6.73
N LEU A 1001 -58.62 -1.43 -6.45
CA LEU A 1001 -57.74 -1.74 -5.35
C LEU A 1001 -56.39 -2.16 -5.93
N GLU A 1002 -55.32 -1.43 -5.64
CA GLU A 1002 -54.00 -1.70 -6.23
C GLU A 1002 -53.14 -2.49 -5.26
N ALA A 1003 -52.68 -3.66 -5.70
CA ALA A 1003 -51.63 -4.40 -5.01
C ALA A 1003 -50.28 -3.91 -5.53
N GLU A 1004 -49.41 -3.52 -4.60
CA GLU A 1004 -48.10 -2.97 -4.91
C GLU A 1004 -47.04 -3.97 -4.50
N ALA A 1005 -45.94 -4.07 -5.26
CA ALA A 1005 -44.80 -4.87 -4.85
C ALA A 1005 -43.49 -4.17 -5.17
N SER A 1006 -42.53 -4.31 -4.26
CA SER A 1006 -41.15 -3.90 -4.44
C SER A 1006 -40.19 -5.03 -4.13
N VAL A 1007 -39.06 -5.08 -4.82
CA VAL A 1007 -37.97 -6.00 -4.51
C VAL A 1007 -36.67 -5.24 -4.36
N GLU A 1008 -35.85 -5.62 -3.38
CA GLU A 1008 -34.52 -5.05 -3.19
C GLU A 1008 -33.52 -6.13 -2.80
N SER A 1009 -32.23 -5.86 -2.96
CA SER A 1009 -31.17 -6.71 -2.43
C SER A 1009 -30.01 -5.89 -1.90
N ALA A 1010 -29.11 -6.53 -1.16
CA ALA A 1010 -27.88 -5.90 -0.67
C ALA A 1010 -26.82 -5.69 -1.77
N VAL A 1011 -27.06 -6.18 -2.99
CA VAL A 1011 -26.20 -5.95 -4.17
C VAL A 1011 -26.79 -4.78 -4.95
N ASP A 1012 -25.93 -3.85 -5.36
CA ASP A 1012 -26.35 -2.64 -6.08
C ASP A 1012 -27.15 -2.96 -7.33
N ASP A 1013 -28.28 -2.27 -7.44
CA ASP A 1013 -29.15 -2.31 -8.60
C ASP A 1013 -28.92 -1.08 -9.48
N PRO A 1014 -28.45 -1.27 -10.73
CA PRO A 1014 -28.19 -0.15 -11.64
C PRO A 1014 -29.47 0.52 -12.18
N ILE A 1015 -30.65 -0.10 -12.05
CA ILE A 1015 -31.92 0.42 -12.57
C ILE A 1015 -33.04 0.33 -11.50
N PRO A 1016 -32.91 1.00 -10.35
CA PRO A 1016 -33.83 0.81 -9.22
C PRO A 1016 -35.30 1.16 -9.52
N ASP A 1017 -35.60 1.89 -10.61
CA ASP A 1017 -36.96 2.23 -11.00
C ASP A 1017 -37.80 1.02 -11.47
N ASN A 1018 -37.17 -0.09 -11.89
CA ASN A 1018 -37.88 -1.32 -12.33
C ASN A 1018 -38.15 -2.31 -11.17
N ASN A 1019 -37.75 -1.94 -9.94
CA ASN A 1019 -37.91 -2.73 -8.72
C ASN A 1019 -39.26 -2.54 -8.04
N TYR A 1020 -40.16 -1.76 -8.63
CA TYR A 1020 -41.51 -1.51 -8.12
C TYR A 1020 -42.53 -1.68 -9.24
N ASP A 1021 -43.61 -2.41 -8.96
CA ASP A 1021 -44.74 -2.54 -9.88
C ASP A 1021 -46.07 -2.62 -9.13
N VAL A 1022 -47.14 -2.22 -9.80
CA VAL A 1022 -48.49 -2.17 -9.25
C VAL A 1022 -49.48 -2.88 -10.17
N THR A 1023 -50.43 -3.59 -9.58
CA THR A 1023 -51.46 -4.29 -10.35
C THR A 1023 -52.85 -4.08 -9.74
N PRO A 1024 -53.85 -3.62 -10.53
CA PRO A 1024 -55.17 -3.26 -10.02
C PRO A 1024 -56.12 -4.44 -9.94
N LEU A 1025 -57.04 -4.40 -8.97
CA LEU A 1025 -58.21 -5.28 -8.84
C LEU A 1025 -59.51 -4.48 -8.70
N THR A 1026 -60.49 -4.80 -9.54
CA THR A 1026 -61.78 -4.08 -9.54
C THR A 1026 -62.90 -4.92 -8.92
N THR A 1027 -63.69 -4.32 -8.03
CA THR A 1027 -64.91 -4.94 -7.49
C THR A 1027 -66.14 -4.57 -8.32
N THR A 1028 -66.98 -5.54 -8.68
CA THR A 1028 -68.21 -5.32 -9.46
C THR A 1028 -69.47 -5.71 -8.68
N ALA A 1029 -70.59 -5.04 -8.99
CA ALA A 1029 -71.91 -5.42 -8.49
C ALA A 1029 -72.44 -6.66 -9.23
N PRO A 1030 -73.33 -7.46 -8.62
CA PRO A 1030 -74.14 -8.42 -9.36
C PRO A 1030 -74.95 -7.71 -10.45
N PRO A 1031 -75.22 -8.37 -11.60
CA PRO A 1031 -76.14 -7.81 -12.58
C PRO A 1031 -77.53 -7.66 -11.96
N VAL A 1032 -78.35 -6.76 -12.48
CA VAL A 1032 -79.78 -6.63 -12.17
C VAL A 1032 -80.57 -6.82 -13.46
N ILE A 1033 -81.71 -7.49 -13.38
CA ILE A 1033 -82.63 -7.68 -14.50
C ILE A 1033 -83.91 -6.91 -14.21
N ASP A 1034 -84.23 -5.92 -15.02
CA ASP A 1034 -85.45 -5.11 -14.88
C ASP A 1034 -86.62 -5.70 -15.67
N ALA A 1035 -86.37 -6.16 -16.90
CA ALA A 1035 -87.41 -6.68 -17.77
C ALA A 1035 -86.87 -7.60 -18.88
N VAL A 1036 -87.81 -8.33 -19.50
CA VAL A 1036 -87.59 -9.21 -20.65
C VAL A 1036 -88.69 -8.97 -21.69
N GLU A 1037 -88.32 -8.65 -22.94
CA GLU A 1037 -89.28 -8.30 -24.00
C GLU A 1037 -88.93 -9.02 -25.33
N PRO A 1038 -89.89 -9.69 -25.99
CA PRO A 1038 -91.24 -9.96 -25.51
C PRO A 1038 -91.25 -10.93 -24.31
N PRO A 1039 -92.21 -10.83 -23.37
CA PRO A 1039 -92.28 -11.68 -22.18
C PRO A 1039 -92.82 -13.09 -22.46
N SER A 1040 -92.95 -13.49 -23.73
CA SER A 1040 -93.42 -14.82 -24.11
C SER A 1040 -92.94 -15.23 -25.51
N GLY A 1041 -92.84 -16.54 -25.74
CA GLY A 1041 -92.41 -17.14 -27.00
C GLY A 1041 -92.93 -18.57 -27.20
N PRO A 1042 -92.71 -19.20 -28.36
CA PRO A 1042 -93.16 -20.57 -28.63
C PRO A 1042 -92.29 -21.61 -27.90
N GLU A 1043 -92.87 -22.76 -27.52
CA GLU A 1043 -92.17 -23.89 -26.85
C GLU A 1043 -90.97 -24.42 -27.67
N THR A 1044 -90.98 -24.23 -28.99
CA THR A 1044 -89.87 -24.60 -29.88
C THR A 1044 -88.66 -23.66 -29.80
N GLY A 1045 -88.77 -22.53 -29.07
CA GLY A 1045 -87.75 -21.48 -29.05
C GLY A 1045 -87.65 -20.72 -30.37
N GLY A 1046 -86.53 -20.01 -30.57
CA GLY A 1046 -86.21 -19.27 -31.80
C GLY A 1046 -86.66 -17.81 -31.81
N ILE A 1047 -87.27 -17.33 -30.72
CA ILE A 1047 -87.64 -15.92 -30.58
C ILE A 1047 -86.46 -15.11 -30.04
N SER A 1048 -86.21 -13.95 -30.64
CA SER A 1048 -85.26 -12.97 -30.12
C SER A 1048 -85.88 -12.24 -28.94
N VAL A 1049 -85.15 -12.15 -27.84
CA VAL A 1049 -85.58 -11.56 -26.57
C VAL A 1049 -84.55 -10.52 -26.15
N THR A 1050 -85.01 -9.33 -25.83
CA THR A 1050 -84.21 -8.26 -25.22
C THR A 1050 -84.37 -8.31 -23.71
N ILE A 1051 -83.26 -8.30 -22.98
CA ILE A 1051 -83.20 -8.26 -21.53
C ILE A 1051 -82.61 -6.90 -21.15
N THR A 1052 -83.39 -6.10 -20.40
CA THR A 1052 -82.93 -4.82 -19.87
C THR A 1052 -82.62 -4.93 -18.38
N GLY A 1053 -81.61 -4.20 -17.93
CA GLY A 1053 -81.13 -4.26 -16.56
C GLY A 1053 -80.05 -3.24 -16.25
N ASP A 1054 -79.26 -3.51 -15.22
CA ASP A 1054 -78.06 -2.75 -14.83
C ASP A 1054 -76.90 -3.72 -14.58
N GLY A 1055 -75.66 -3.30 -14.80
CA GLY A 1055 -74.46 -4.11 -14.50
C GLY A 1055 -74.27 -5.33 -15.41
N LEU A 1056 -74.81 -5.31 -16.63
CA LEU A 1056 -74.61 -6.35 -17.63
C LEU A 1056 -73.22 -6.20 -18.28
N THR A 1057 -72.59 -7.31 -18.67
CA THR A 1057 -71.22 -7.30 -19.22
C THR A 1057 -71.12 -8.00 -20.58
N THR A 1058 -70.03 -7.77 -21.31
CA THR A 1058 -69.82 -8.35 -22.66
C THR A 1058 -69.75 -9.88 -22.67
N GLU A 1059 -69.36 -10.50 -21.55
CA GLU A 1059 -69.25 -11.95 -21.39
C GLU A 1059 -70.33 -12.49 -20.44
N THR A 1060 -71.59 -12.25 -20.81
CA THR A 1060 -72.76 -12.67 -20.02
C THR A 1060 -73.45 -13.88 -20.66
N THR A 1061 -73.85 -14.84 -19.83
CA THR A 1061 -74.73 -15.94 -20.22
C THR A 1061 -76.15 -15.70 -19.75
N VAL A 1062 -77.12 -16.16 -20.54
CA VAL A 1062 -78.56 -15.99 -20.24
C VAL A 1062 -79.25 -17.34 -20.36
N ALA A 1063 -80.09 -17.67 -19.38
CA ALA A 1063 -80.94 -18.87 -19.39
C ALA A 1063 -82.40 -18.52 -19.05
N LEU A 1064 -83.34 -19.11 -19.79
CA LEU A 1064 -84.78 -18.96 -19.58
C LEU A 1064 -85.34 -20.32 -19.14
N GLY A 1065 -85.73 -20.46 -17.88
CA GLY A 1065 -86.16 -21.75 -17.30
C GLY A 1065 -85.06 -22.81 -17.28
N GLY A 1066 -83.79 -22.39 -17.32
CA GLY A 1066 -82.64 -23.29 -17.49
C GLY A 1066 -82.32 -23.65 -18.96
N SER A 1067 -83.14 -23.25 -19.93
CA SER A 1067 -82.81 -23.38 -21.35
C SER A 1067 -81.88 -22.25 -21.80
N PRO A 1068 -80.75 -22.51 -22.47
CA PRO A 1068 -79.82 -21.47 -22.90
C PRO A 1068 -80.46 -20.48 -23.89
N CYS A 1069 -80.26 -19.20 -23.68
CA CYS A 1069 -80.62 -18.15 -24.63
C CYS A 1069 -79.37 -17.77 -25.44
N THR A 1070 -79.27 -18.22 -26.69
CA THR A 1070 -78.02 -18.14 -27.45
C THR A 1070 -78.23 -17.78 -28.92
N PRO A 1071 -77.31 -17.00 -29.53
CA PRO A 1071 -76.19 -16.31 -28.89
C PRO A 1071 -76.67 -15.15 -28.00
N VAL A 1072 -75.91 -14.81 -26.95
CA VAL A 1072 -76.11 -13.57 -26.20
C VAL A 1072 -75.31 -12.46 -26.88
N ILE A 1073 -75.98 -11.38 -27.24
CA ILE A 1073 -75.42 -10.20 -27.88
C ILE A 1073 -75.46 -9.08 -26.85
N PHE A 1074 -74.29 -8.63 -26.41
CA PHE A 1074 -74.16 -7.47 -25.53
C PHE A 1074 -74.38 -6.19 -26.33
N MET A 1075 -75.36 -5.37 -25.92
CA MET A 1075 -75.65 -4.09 -26.56
C MET A 1075 -75.05 -2.94 -25.74
N THR A 1076 -75.39 -2.90 -24.45
CA THR A 1076 -74.87 -1.91 -23.49
C THR A 1076 -74.82 -2.54 -22.08
N SER A 1077 -74.26 -1.84 -21.10
CA SER A 1077 -74.29 -2.23 -19.67
C SER A 1077 -75.70 -2.44 -19.11
N ASN A 1078 -76.73 -2.06 -19.87
CA ASN A 1078 -78.13 -2.10 -19.48
C ASN A 1078 -78.99 -2.96 -20.41
N GLU A 1079 -78.42 -3.55 -21.46
CA GLU A 1079 -79.19 -4.27 -22.47
C GLU A 1079 -78.42 -5.45 -23.10
N LEU A 1080 -79.06 -6.64 -23.09
CA LEU A 1080 -78.63 -7.84 -23.79
C LEU A 1080 -79.73 -8.28 -24.77
N ILE A 1081 -79.34 -8.89 -25.89
CA ILE A 1081 -80.27 -9.54 -26.82
C ILE A 1081 -79.85 -11.00 -26.98
N CYS A 1082 -80.78 -11.94 -26.85
CA CYS A 1082 -80.48 -13.34 -27.07
C CYS A 1082 -81.65 -14.07 -27.72
N THR A 1083 -81.40 -15.24 -28.32
CA THR A 1083 -82.48 -16.07 -28.89
C THR A 1083 -82.85 -17.19 -27.93
N ALA A 1084 -84.10 -17.23 -27.48
CA ALA A 1084 -84.56 -18.22 -26.52
C ALA A 1084 -84.52 -19.64 -27.11
N GLY A 1085 -83.90 -20.59 -26.41
CA GLY A 1085 -83.92 -22.00 -26.76
C GLY A 1085 -85.30 -22.65 -26.54
N PRO A 1086 -85.50 -23.89 -27.02
CA PRO A 1086 -86.74 -24.64 -26.75
C PRO A 1086 -86.89 -24.98 -25.26
N HIS A 1087 -88.14 -25.01 -24.77
CA HIS A 1087 -88.49 -25.35 -23.39
C HIS A 1087 -89.97 -25.80 -23.31
N GLU A 1088 -90.34 -26.62 -22.33
CA GLU A 1088 -91.74 -27.01 -22.11
C GLU A 1088 -92.65 -25.79 -21.84
N PRO A 1089 -93.93 -25.81 -22.27
CA PRO A 1089 -94.86 -24.70 -22.01
C PRO A 1089 -95.00 -24.38 -20.51
N GLY A 1090 -94.87 -23.12 -20.15
CA GLY A 1090 -94.93 -22.67 -18.76
C GLY A 1090 -94.29 -21.30 -18.53
N VAL A 1091 -94.57 -20.73 -17.38
CA VAL A 1091 -93.92 -19.50 -16.89
C VAL A 1091 -92.57 -19.88 -16.28
N VAL A 1092 -91.50 -19.21 -16.67
CA VAL A 1092 -90.13 -19.51 -16.27
C VAL A 1092 -89.38 -18.26 -15.79
N ASP A 1093 -88.33 -18.49 -15.01
CA ASP A 1093 -87.40 -17.45 -14.57
C ASP A 1093 -86.38 -17.13 -15.66
N VAL A 1094 -85.91 -15.88 -15.69
CA VAL A 1094 -84.79 -15.45 -16.53
C VAL A 1094 -83.57 -15.27 -15.64
N VAL A 1095 -82.49 -15.99 -15.94
CA VAL A 1095 -81.22 -15.92 -15.21
C VAL A 1095 -80.16 -15.32 -16.11
N VAL A 1096 -79.47 -14.30 -15.62
CA VAL A 1096 -78.35 -13.64 -16.28
C VAL A 1096 -77.13 -13.84 -15.39
N THR A 1097 -76.03 -14.36 -15.95
CA THR A 1097 -74.78 -14.61 -15.23
C THR A 1097 -73.61 -13.98 -15.97
N ASN A 1098 -72.98 -12.98 -15.35
CA ASN A 1098 -71.78 -12.31 -15.85
C ASN A 1098 -70.55 -13.24 -15.76
N ALA A 1099 -69.46 -12.87 -16.45
CA ALA A 1099 -68.20 -13.63 -16.42
C ALA A 1099 -67.53 -13.69 -15.04
N ASP A 1100 -67.82 -12.73 -14.16
CA ASP A 1100 -67.37 -12.74 -12.76
C ASP A 1100 -68.14 -13.76 -11.89
N GLY A 1101 -69.06 -14.52 -12.49
CA GLY A 1101 -69.87 -15.54 -11.82
C GLY A 1101 -71.07 -14.98 -11.06
N GLN A 1102 -71.24 -13.66 -10.99
CA GLN A 1102 -72.41 -13.05 -10.36
C GLN A 1102 -73.62 -13.21 -11.26
N SER A 1103 -74.77 -13.49 -10.65
CA SER A 1103 -76.02 -13.70 -11.39
C SER A 1103 -77.19 -12.94 -10.79
N ALA A 1104 -78.13 -12.55 -11.65
CA ALA A 1104 -79.46 -12.11 -11.28
C ALA A 1104 -80.50 -13.09 -11.83
N THR A 1105 -81.60 -13.20 -11.10
CA THR A 1105 -82.77 -13.98 -11.50
C THR A 1105 -83.98 -13.05 -11.48
N LEU A 1106 -84.66 -12.89 -12.62
CA LEU A 1106 -85.98 -12.29 -12.68
C LEU A 1106 -87.03 -13.40 -12.68
N PRO A 1107 -87.71 -13.63 -11.54
CA PRO A 1107 -88.62 -14.75 -11.40
C PRO A 1107 -89.87 -14.58 -12.25
N SER A 1108 -90.35 -15.67 -12.85
CA SER A 1108 -91.59 -15.75 -13.62
C SER A 1108 -91.73 -14.71 -14.74
N ALA A 1109 -90.61 -14.37 -15.39
CA ALA A 1109 -90.52 -13.24 -16.30
C ALA A 1109 -90.82 -13.59 -17.77
N PHE A 1110 -90.63 -14.85 -18.18
CA PHE A 1110 -90.88 -15.29 -19.55
C PHE A 1110 -91.84 -16.48 -19.61
N THR A 1111 -92.74 -16.51 -20.59
CA THR A 1111 -93.71 -17.59 -20.76
C THR A 1111 -93.51 -18.34 -22.08
N TYR A 1112 -93.23 -19.64 -22.01
CA TYR A 1112 -93.28 -20.53 -23.19
C TYR A 1112 -94.72 -20.93 -23.48
N THR A 1113 -95.18 -20.66 -24.69
CA THR A 1113 -96.54 -20.92 -25.17
C THR A 1113 -96.54 -22.11 -26.12
N LYS A 1114 -97.56 -22.96 -25.98
CA LYS A 1114 -97.72 -24.15 -26.83
C LYS A 1114 -98.09 -23.73 -28.25
N THR A 1115 -97.40 -24.29 -29.24
CA THR A 1115 -97.69 -24.00 -30.66
C THR A 1115 -98.96 -24.75 -31.10
N PRO A 1116 -99.93 -24.12 -31.80
CA PRO A 1116 -101.12 -24.82 -32.29
C PRO A 1116 -100.75 -25.83 -33.41
N ASP A 1117 -101.15 -27.10 -33.25
CA ASP A 1117 -100.95 -28.16 -34.26
C ASP A 1117 -101.54 -27.76 -35.63
N GLY A 1118 -100.71 -27.64 -36.66
CA GLY A 1118 -101.12 -27.24 -38.01
C GLY A 1118 -100.87 -28.32 -39.08
N GLU A 1119 -101.94 -28.78 -39.72
CA GLU A 1119 -101.94 -29.65 -40.91
C GLU A 1119 -101.42 -28.92 -42.19
N PRO A 1120 -100.93 -29.65 -43.21
CA PRO A 1120 -100.01 -29.12 -44.23
C PRO A 1120 -100.71 -28.64 -45.52
N VAL A 1121 -100.08 -27.71 -46.25
CA VAL A 1121 -100.40 -27.41 -47.65
C VAL A 1121 -99.14 -27.37 -48.53
N SER A 1122 -99.22 -28.09 -49.64
CA SER A 1122 -98.21 -28.29 -50.70
C SER A 1122 -98.68 -27.61 -52.02
N PRO A 1123 -97.96 -27.68 -53.16
CA PRO A 1123 -97.06 -26.66 -53.70
C PRO A 1123 -97.58 -25.98 -54.99
N VAL A 1124 -97.03 -24.81 -55.37
CA VAL A 1124 -97.14 -24.27 -56.74
C VAL A 1124 -95.80 -23.68 -57.20
N VAL A 1125 -95.38 -24.07 -58.41
CA VAL A 1125 -94.12 -23.69 -59.08
C VAL A 1125 -94.35 -22.55 -60.09
N ASN A 1126 -93.42 -21.58 -60.07
CA ASN A 1126 -92.85 -20.61 -61.05
C ASN A 1126 -93.24 -20.66 -62.55
N PRO A 1127 -93.08 -19.57 -63.36
CA PRO A 1127 -91.77 -18.89 -63.65
C PRO A 1127 -91.88 -17.34 -63.84
N SER A 1128 -90.83 -16.50 -63.94
CA SER A 1128 -89.65 -16.52 -64.84
C SER A 1128 -88.61 -15.42 -64.50
N PHE A 1129 -87.31 -15.75 -64.70
CA PHE A 1129 -86.16 -15.01 -65.31
C PHE A 1129 -86.25 -13.47 -65.49
N THR A 1130 -85.25 -12.60 -65.27
CA THR A 1130 -83.77 -12.60 -65.17
C THR A 1130 -83.35 -11.33 -64.42
N GLY A 1131 -82.21 -11.35 -63.71
CA GLY A 1131 -81.54 -10.17 -63.14
C GLY A 1131 -80.58 -10.57 -62.04
#